data_AF-A0A8H6J2H4-F1
#
_entry.id   AF-A0A8H6J2H4-F1
#
_cell.length_a   1.000
_cell.length_b   1.000
_cell.length_c   1.000
_cell.angle_alpha   90.00
_cell.angle_beta   90.00
_cell.angle_gamma   90.00
#
_symmetry.space_group_name_H-M   'P 1'
#
loop_
_entity.id
_entity.type
_entity.pdbx_description
1 polymer ?
#
loop_
_entity_poly.entity_id
_entity_poly.type
_entity_poly.pdbx_seq_one_letter_code
_entity_poly.pdbx_strand_id
1 'polypeptide(L)'
;MTRSISRLPELCLAALALAGPAAALVATPPPPNAPKSYCPIFYPESQPPTDCEAKQPTLFLRAPQAAKITHAEPSSFDNDPLEAAFEALTVMQHDFFVADQGTWPEAIDWTAAVMETMLSGALTSLTEVLAVLDIGGNTDKVAKRNLVDTFFTQLVASYFGQDDVAIRHQAFDDILWVVLGWIEGLRFIDIHTELFYPRPGLNESATPGLGDALQNGPWHGQYWIPSFAHRARIFWDLGSKGWDTRLCGGGMNWNPRLEPYKNAITNELWIAASISMYLWFPGDNNTTPWIRTGSGAKATREPKYLAAAIEGYKWLTGVNMTNDAGLYVDGYHVDKSKEGNTNCDQRSEAVFTYNQGVLLTGQRGLWVATGSASYLEDGHKLVQAVIKASGWDLQLNKPVDDLSDLPPGYLPPWRGLGRGGIMEDRCDASATCSQDGQTFKGIFFHHFVTFCQPLEPADFQPGMTVNAKAYDQIKTAHESACLAYLKWVEHNAKAALLSRDGEGRFGTWWGAGIFQNVKPTLETDGIPRNEPNVTDYRNYGLPDDGIWAKGNPDKVWAPNGEAQTTNPGSYVLGMAGPEESQQQVLGLNKEGLREEKDDDRSERRKTSMSGDPNDRGRGRTPETQNGGMALMRAWWELVAASNGTYAQQRRQRAGRR
;
A
#
# COMPACT_ATOMS: atom_id res chain seq x y z
N MET A 1 -43.59 67.48 -22.31
CA MET A 1 -42.11 67.44 -22.40
C MET A 1 -41.62 66.39 -21.41
N THR A 2 -41.87 65.08 -21.55
CA THR A 2 -41.52 64.13 -22.63
C THR A 2 -40.03 64.13 -23.01
N ARG A 3 -39.29 63.18 -22.44
CA ARG A 3 -38.10 62.51 -23.02
C ARG A 3 -38.14 61.05 -22.52
N SER A 4 -38.88 60.19 -23.21
CA SER A 4 -38.53 59.41 -24.40
C SER A 4 -37.71 58.16 -24.06
N ILE A 5 -38.43 57.05 -24.10
CA ILE A 5 -38.00 55.66 -24.11
C ILE A 5 -37.39 55.34 -25.48
N SER A 6 -36.33 54.52 -25.50
CA SER A 6 -36.01 53.66 -26.64
C SER A 6 -35.51 52.31 -26.11
N ARG A 7 -36.30 51.27 -26.43
CA ARG A 7 -36.09 49.84 -26.17
C ARG A 7 -34.96 49.27 -27.03
N LEU A 8 -34.34 48.17 -26.59
CA LEU A 8 -33.97 46.93 -27.34
C LEU A 8 -33.01 46.07 -26.49
N PRO A 9 -32.94 44.73 -26.66
CA PRO A 9 -33.96 43.75 -26.32
C PRO A 9 -33.46 42.64 -25.37
N GLU A 10 -34.40 41.96 -24.71
CA GLU A 10 -34.20 40.64 -24.11
C GLU A 10 -33.75 39.65 -25.19
N LEU A 11 -32.50 39.18 -25.12
CA LEU A 11 -31.99 37.94 -25.73
C LEU A 11 -30.50 37.81 -25.39
N CYS A 12 -30.18 37.21 -24.23
CA CYS A 12 -28.95 36.44 -23.97
C CYS A 12 -28.92 35.90 -22.52
N LEU A 13 -30.05 35.37 -22.04
CA LEU A 13 -30.13 34.55 -20.82
C LEU A 13 -30.38 33.09 -21.24
N ALA A 14 -29.46 32.56 -22.05
CA ALA A 14 -29.42 31.15 -22.48
C ALA A 14 -28.05 30.84 -23.11
N ALA A 15 -26.98 30.80 -22.31
CA ALA A 15 -25.67 30.29 -22.77
C ALA A 15 -24.76 29.75 -21.65
N LEU A 16 -25.32 29.37 -20.50
CA LEU A 16 -24.56 28.79 -19.36
C LEU A 16 -25.35 27.63 -18.75
N ALA A 17 -25.66 26.62 -19.58
CA ALA A 17 -26.25 25.36 -19.13
C ALA A 17 -26.04 24.25 -20.17
N LEU A 18 -24.79 23.97 -20.53
CA LEU A 18 -24.40 22.73 -21.24
C LEU A 18 -23.03 22.27 -20.73
N ALA A 19 -22.98 21.88 -19.46
CA ALA A 19 -21.96 20.96 -18.96
C ALA A 19 -22.68 19.63 -18.68
N GLY A 20 -22.79 18.82 -19.73
CA GLY A 20 -23.16 17.40 -19.63
C GLY A 20 -21.94 16.56 -19.20
N PRO A 21 -22.16 15.29 -18.79
CA PRO A 21 -21.31 14.56 -17.87
C PRO A 21 -19.98 14.12 -18.49
N ALA A 22 -19.03 13.79 -17.60
CA ALA A 22 -17.73 13.24 -17.90
C ALA A 22 -17.80 11.98 -18.79
N ALA A 23 -17.76 12.18 -20.11
CA ALA A 23 -17.50 11.14 -21.10
C ALA A 23 -17.04 11.79 -22.42
N ALA A 24 -15.79 12.24 -22.46
CA ALA A 24 -14.98 12.40 -23.67
C ALA A 24 -13.61 12.98 -23.30
N LEU A 25 -12.76 12.19 -22.63
CA LEU A 25 -11.32 12.41 -22.73
C LEU A 25 -10.89 11.83 -24.08
N VAL A 26 -10.70 12.69 -25.08
CA VAL A 26 -10.23 12.31 -26.41
C VAL A 26 -8.87 11.66 -26.27
N ALA A 27 -8.82 10.36 -26.53
CA ALA A 27 -7.59 9.57 -26.54
C ALA A 27 -6.67 10.07 -27.66
N THR A 28 -5.42 10.38 -27.31
CA THR A 28 -4.30 10.32 -28.25
C THR A 28 -4.27 8.91 -28.86
N PRO A 29 -4.23 8.74 -30.20
CA PRO A 29 -4.27 7.42 -30.80
C PRO A 29 -3.01 6.63 -30.37
N PRO A 30 -3.17 5.37 -29.92
CA PRO A 30 -2.03 4.54 -29.56
C PRO A 30 -1.17 4.24 -30.80
N PRO A 31 0.14 3.95 -30.63
CA PRO A 31 0.99 3.56 -31.73
C PRO A 31 0.40 2.36 -32.47
N PRO A 32 0.61 2.23 -33.80
CA PRO A 32 -0.13 1.30 -34.68
C PRO A 32 0.00 -0.19 -34.33
N ASN A 33 0.85 -0.57 -33.36
CA ASN A 33 1.08 -1.94 -32.90
C ASN A 33 0.83 -2.14 -31.39
N ALA A 34 0.20 -1.20 -30.68
CA ALA A 34 -0.16 -1.41 -29.28
C ALA A 34 -1.25 -2.50 -29.19
N PRO A 35 -1.17 -3.44 -28.21
CA PRO A 35 -2.25 -4.37 -27.94
C PRO A 35 -3.54 -3.59 -27.70
N LYS A 36 -4.63 -3.94 -28.39
CA LYS A 36 -5.94 -3.32 -28.15
C LYS A 36 -6.37 -3.64 -26.72
N SER A 37 -6.70 -2.61 -25.94
CA SER A 37 -7.29 -2.78 -24.61
C SER A 37 -8.64 -3.48 -24.68
N TYR A 38 -8.99 -4.27 -23.67
CA TYR A 38 -10.32 -4.87 -23.56
C TYR A 38 -11.39 -3.79 -23.44
N CYS A 39 -12.56 -4.04 -24.06
CA CYS A 39 -13.70 -3.16 -23.92
C CYS A 39 -14.16 -3.10 -22.44
N PRO A 40 -14.41 -1.91 -21.89
CA PRO A 40 -15.10 -1.75 -20.62
C PRO A 40 -16.40 -2.57 -20.58
N ILE A 41 -16.60 -3.34 -19.51
CA ILE A 41 -17.85 -4.09 -19.31
C ILE A 41 -18.93 -3.26 -18.60
N PHE A 42 -18.57 -2.05 -18.16
CA PHE A 42 -19.46 -1.04 -17.60
C PHE A 42 -19.46 0.17 -18.54
N TYR A 43 -20.61 0.57 -19.06
CA TYR A 43 -20.71 1.71 -19.95
C TYR A 43 -22.12 2.33 -19.93
N PRO A 44 -22.25 3.64 -20.21
CA PRO A 44 -23.56 4.26 -20.39
C PRO A 44 -24.29 3.64 -21.58
N GLU A 45 -25.61 3.40 -21.46
CA GLU A 45 -26.43 2.88 -22.58
C GLU A 45 -26.28 3.69 -23.87
N SER A 46 -26.10 5.01 -23.73
CA SER A 46 -25.96 5.95 -24.85
C SER A 46 -24.60 5.88 -25.56
N GLN A 47 -23.60 5.21 -24.96
CA GLN A 47 -22.22 5.19 -25.44
C GLN A 47 -21.59 3.80 -25.26
N PRO A 48 -21.96 2.83 -26.11
CA PRO A 48 -21.31 1.53 -26.10
C PRO A 48 -19.82 1.67 -26.49
N PRO A 49 -18.92 0.89 -25.86
CA PRO A 49 -17.50 0.96 -26.15
C PRO A 49 -17.23 0.49 -27.59
N THR A 50 -16.43 1.28 -28.30
CA THR A 50 -15.97 1.02 -29.67
C THR A 50 -14.44 1.04 -29.70
N ASP A 51 -13.82 0.48 -30.74
CA ASP A 51 -12.36 0.45 -30.92
C ASP A 51 -11.55 -0.26 -29.82
N CYS A 52 -12.10 -1.33 -29.26
CA CYS A 52 -11.49 -2.15 -28.21
C CYS A 52 -11.67 -3.65 -28.47
N GLU A 53 -10.96 -4.51 -27.72
CA GLU A 53 -11.13 -5.96 -27.78
C GLU A 53 -12.40 -6.38 -27.04
N ALA A 54 -13.41 -6.84 -27.77
CA ALA A 54 -14.71 -7.23 -27.21
C ALA A 54 -14.64 -8.58 -26.47
N LYS A 55 -13.72 -9.47 -26.86
CA LYS A 55 -13.57 -10.78 -26.23
C LYS A 55 -12.78 -10.65 -24.94
N GLN A 56 -13.50 -10.69 -23.83
CA GLN A 56 -12.93 -10.61 -22.49
C GLN A 56 -12.01 -11.80 -22.17
N PRO A 57 -11.00 -11.61 -21.30
CA PRO A 57 -10.07 -12.66 -20.95
C PRO A 57 -10.79 -13.78 -20.18
N THR A 58 -10.45 -15.03 -20.51
CA THR A 58 -10.93 -16.22 -19.78
C THR A 58 -9.94 -16.69 -18.71
N LEU A 59 -8.72 -16.16 -18.73
CA LEU A 59 -7.62 -16.53 -17.86
C LEU A 59 -6.60 -15.38 -17.82
N PHE A 60 -6.01 -15.14 -16.65
CA PHE A 60 -4.88 -14.21 -16.47
C PHE A 60 -3.54 -14.93 -16.25
N LEU A 61 -3.57 -16.26 -16.11
CA LEU A 61 -2.41 -17.14 -15.92
C LEU A 61 -2.54 -18.35 -16.86
N ARG A 62 -1.48 -18.68 -17.62
CA ARG A 62 -1.53 -19.71 -18.68
C ARG A 62 -1.40 -21.16 -18.22
N ALA A 63 -0.85 -21.46 -17.03
CA ALA A 63 -0.83 -22.82 -16.47
C ALA A 63 -0.42 -22.89 -14.97
N PRO A 64 -0.66 -24.03 -14.28
CA PRO A 64 -1.87 -24.81 -14.38
C PRO A 64 -2.97 -24.15 -13.54
N GLN A 65 -4.19 -24.29 -14.02
CA GLN A 65 -5.39 -24.19 -13.19
C GLN A 65 -5.08 -24.86 -11.85
N ALA A 66 -5.26 -24.14 -10.74
CA ALA A 66 -5.26 -24.74 -9.41
C ALA A 66 -5.94 -26.10 -9.56
N ALA A 67 -5.20 -27.20 -9.29
CA ALA A 67 -5.77 -28.53 -9.34
C ALA A 67 -7.11 -28.39 -8.65
N LYS A 68 -8.22 -28.63 -9.37
CA LYS A 68 -9.58 -28.50 -8.81
C LYS A 68 -9.45 -29.10 -7.43
N ILE A 69 -9.49 -28.26 -6.40
CA ILE A 69 -9.55 -28.76 -5.05
C ILE A 69 -10.92 -29.40 -5.11
N THR A 70 -10.94 -30.71 -5.39
CA THR A 70 -12.08 -31.56 -5.12
C THR A 70 -12.50 -31.12 -3.75
N HIS A 71 -13.73 -30.65 -3.60
CA HIS A 71 -14.31 -30.35 -2.30
C HIS A 71 -14.05 -31.58 -1.44
N ALA A 72 -12.90 -31.60 -0.77
CA ALA A 72 -12.67 -32.47 0.34
C ALA A 72 -13.79 -32.05 1.27
N GLU A 73 -14.49 -33.03 1.83
CA GLU A 73 -15.33 -32.78 2.99
C GLU A 73 -14.59 -31.80 3.90
N PRO A 74 -15.26 -30.81 4.50
CA PRO A 74 -14.62 -29.75 5.28
C PRO A 74 -13.79 -30.39 6.40
N SER A 75 -12.54 -30.74 6.06
CA SER A 75 -11.50 -31.13 6.97
C SER A 75 -11.26 -29.89 7.81
N SER A 76 -11.24 -30.08 9.12
CA SER A 76 -10.99 -29.06 10.15
C SER A 76 -10.30 -27.82 9.57
N PHE A 77 -11.02 -26.71 9.61
CA PHE A 77 -10.55 -25.42 9.15
C PHE A 77 -9.13 -25.17 9.70
N ASP A 78 -8.15 -25.04 8.82
CA ASP A 78 -6.76 -24.77 9.21
C ASP A 78 -6.67 -23.30 9.65
N ASN A 79 -6.79 -23.09 10.95
CA ASN A 79 -6.73 -21.76 11.58
C ASN A 79 -5.28 -21.26 11.69
N ASP A 80 -4.27 -22.07 11.38
CA ASP A 80 -2.86 -21.71 11.59
C ASP A 80 -2.49 -20.37 10.91
N PRO A 81 -2.92 -20.07 9.66
CA PRO A 81 -2.63 -18.77 9.04
C PRO A 81 -3.34 -17.59 9.72
N LEU A 82 -4.57 -17.80 10.22
CA LEU A 82 -5.32 -16.76 10.95
C LEU A 82 -4.69 -16.48 12.31
N GLU A 83 -4.32 -17.53 13.03
CA GLU A 83 -3.62 -17.41 14.32
C GLU A 83 -2.28 -16.72 14.12
N ALA A 84 -1.49 -17.10 13.12
CA ALA A 84 -0.22 -16.42 12.81
C ALA A 84 -0.41 -14.94 12.45
N ALA A 85 -1.46 -14.59 11.71
CA ALA A 85 -1.78 -13.19 11.39
C ALA A 85 -2.19 -12.40 12.64
N PHE A 86 -2.97 -13.01 13.53
CA PHE A 86 -3.40 -12.40 14.78
C PHE A 86 -2.26 -12.25 15.80
N GLU A 87 -1.38 -13.25 15.92
CA GLU A 87 -0.15 -13.18 16.71
C GLU A 87 0.74 -12.03 16.23
N ALA A 88 0.96 -11.94 14.92
CA ALA A 88 1.77 -10.88 14.33
C ALA A 88 1.20 -9.49 14.60
N LEU A 89 -0.13 -9.33 14.49
CA LEU A 89 -0.84 -8.10 14.85
C LEU A 89 -0.68 -7.77 16.34
N THR A 90 -0.80 -8.78 17.21
CA THR A 90 -0.67 -8.58 18.66
C THR A 90 0.73 -8.13 19.03
N VAL A 91 1.77 -8.76 18.48
CA VAL A 91 3.16 -8.32 18.68
C VAL A 91 3.37 -6.89 18.15
N MET A 92 2.84 -6.56 16.96
CA MET A 92 2.91 -5.21 16.40
C MET A 92 2.35 -4.14 17.36
N GLN A 93 1.20 -4.44 17.96
CA GLN A 93 0.48 -3.49 18.82
C GLN A 93 0.89 -3.54 20.29
N HIS A 94 1.49 -4.63 20.75
CA HIS A 94 1.93 -4.78 22.14
C HIS A 94 3.37 -4.31 22.33
N ASP A 95 4.28 -4.71 21.43
CA ASP A 95 5.71 -4.46 21.62
C ASP A 95 6.14 -3.12 21.04
N PHE A 96 5.49 -2.66 19.97
CA PHE A 96 5.94 -1.49 19.21
C PHE A 96 5.01 -0.28 19.28
N PHE A 97 3.71 -0.48 19.54
CA PHE A 97 2.76 0.63 19.64
C PHE A 97 2.69 1.17 21.07
N VAL A 98 2.80 2.50 21.19
CA VAL A 98 2.78 3.19 22.49
C VAL A 98 1.50 4.01 22.58
N ALA A 99 0.55 3.52 23.38
CA ALA A 99 -0.84 4.01 23.36
C ALA A 99 -1.03 5.45 23.85
N ASP A 100 -0.21 5.93 24.78
CA ASP A 100 -0.24 7.32 25.28
C ASP A 100 0.38 8.32 24.29
N GLN A 101 1.32 7.86 23.46
CA GLN A 101 1.84 8.64 22.32
C GLN A 101 0.97 8.50 21.08
N GLY A 102 0.17 7.44 21.00
CA GLY A 102 -0.65 7.12 19.84
C GLY A 102 0.20 6.85 18.59
N THR A 103 1.37 6.23 18.71
CA THR A 103 2.22 5.96 17.55
C THR A 103 3.15 4.77 17.82
N TRP A 104 3.89 4.36 16.80
CA TRP A 104 5.04 3.46 16.92
C TRP A 104 6.30 4.33 17.01
N PRO A 105 6.85 4.61 18.21
CA PRO A 105 7.81 5.71 18.38
C PRO A 105 9.16 5.48 17.69
N GLU A 106 9.49 4.23 17.37
CA GLU A 106 10.69 3.88 16.61
C GLU A 106 10.50 4.05 15.09
N ALA A 107 9.26 4.24 14.62
CA ALA A 107 8.93 4.49 13.22
C ALA A 107 9.19 5.96 12.84
N ILE A 108 9.48 6.20 11.56
CA ILE A 108 9.46 7.55 10.98
C ILE A 108 8.07 7.86 10.44
N ASP A 109 7.80 9.15 10.19
CA ASP A 109 6.45 9.64 9.94
C ASP A 109 5.68 8.85 8.85
N TRP A 110 6.33 8.59 7.72
CA TRP A 110 5.70 7.88 6.60
C TRP A 110 5.57 6.37 6.87
N THR A 111 6.54 5.74 7.57
CA THR A 111 6.42 4.31 7.93
C THR A 111 5.34 4.10 8.98
N ALA A 112 5.15 5.04 9.91
CA ALA A 112 4.03 5.04 10.84
C ALA A 112 2.67 5.16 10.13
N ALA A 113 2.57 5.98 9.08
CA ALA A 113 1.36 6.04 8.24
C ALA A 113 1.09 4.70 7.52
N VAL A 114 2.13 4.01 7.08
CA VAL A 114 2.00 2.65 6.51
C VAL A 114 1.56 1.64 7.57
N MET A 115 2.12 1.68 8.79
CA MET A 115 1.70 0.80 9.89
C MET A 115 0.22 1.01 10.25
N GLU A 116 -0.25 2.25 10.25
CA GLU A 116 -1.67 2.56 10.40
C GLU A 116 -2.52 1.93 9.28
N THR A 117 -2.11 2.09 8.02
CA THR A 117 -2.79 1.46 6.86
C THR A 117 -2.90 -0.06 7.04
N MET A 118 -1.86 -0.68 7.58
CA MET A 118 -1.78 -2.13 7.80
C MET A 118 -2.65 -2.60 8.95
N LEU A 119 -2.71 -1.82 10.04
CA LEU A 119 -3.64 -2.03 11.15
C LEU A 119 -5.09 -1.97 10.67
N SER A 120 -5.45 -0.95 9.87
CA SER A 120 -6.77 -0.80 9.25
C SER A 120 -7.12 -2.00 8.34
N GLY A 121 -6.16 -2.46 7.54
CA GLY A 121 -6.32 -3.64 6.69
C GLY A 121 -6.48 -4.95 7.48
N ALA A 122 -5.73 -5.13 8.57
CA ALA A 122 -5.84 -6.29 9.47
C ALA A 122 -7.18 -6.29 10.23
N LEU A 123 -7.66 -5.12 10.68
CA LEU A 123 -8.96 -4.96 11.31
C LEU A 123 -10.12 -5.30 10.37
N THR A 124 -9.98 -4.94 9.08
CA THR A 124 -10.93 -5.35 8.03
C THR A 124 -10.99 -6.86 7.92
N SER A 125 -9.85 -7.52 7.76
CA SER A 125 -9.74 -8.98 7.72
C SER A 125 -10.36 -9.62 8.96
N LEU A 126 -9.97 -9.17 10.15
CA LEU A 126 -10.48 -9.72 11.43
C LEU A 126 -12.01 -9.59 11.55
N THR A 127 -12.55 -8.43 11.18
CA THR A 127 -14.01 -8.17 11.19
C THR A 127 -14.75 -9.10 10.25
N GLU A 128 -14.27 -9.27 9.03
CA GLU A 128 -14.88 -10.16 8.04
C GLU A 128 -14.88 -11.63 8.50
N VAL A 129 -13.83 -12.05 9.20
CA VAL A 129 -13.70 -13.40 9.74
C VAL A 129 -14.62 -13.63 10.93
N LEU A 130 -14.66 -12.70 11.88
CA LEU A 130 -15.53 -12.78 13.06
C LEU A 130 -17.03 -12.79 12.68
N ALA A 131 -17.37 -12.29 11.50
CA ALA A 131 -18.73 -12.35 10.99
C ALA A 131 -19.15 -13.78 10.62
N VAL A 132 -18.22 -14.59 10.07
CA VAL A 132 -18.53 -15.91 9.50
C VAL A 132 -18.07 -17.11 10.31
N LEU A 133 -16.95 -17.00 11.03
CA LEU A 133 -16.40 -18.11 11.81
C LEU A 133 -16.85 -18.04 13.27
N ASP A 134 -17.23 -19.19 13.84
CA ASP A 134 -17.56 -19.31 15.25
C ASP A 134 -16.31 -19.55 16.12
N ILE A 135 -15.42 -18.56 16.14
CA ILE A 135 -14.22 -18.56 16.98
C ILE A 135 -14.63 -18.21 18.42
N GLY A 136 -14.35 -19.08 19.39
CA GLY A 136 -14.69 -18.86 20.82
C GLY A 136 -16.15 -19.13 21.21
N GLY A 137 -17.00 -19.58 20.29
CA GLY A 137 -18.41 -19.96 20.53
C GLY A 137 -19.42 -18.80 20.49
N ASN A 138 -20.68 -19.14 20.19
CA ASN A 138 -21.81 -18.20 20.02
C ASN A 138 -22.16 -17.29 21.22
N THR A 139 -21.68 -17.61 22.42
CA THR A 139 -21.97 -16.86 23.65
C THR A 139 -21.14 -15.60 23.83
N ASP A 140 -20.08 -15.39 23.03
CA ASP A 140 -19.11 -14.33 23.29
C ASP A 140 -19.10 -13.19 22.26
N LYS A 141 -20.29 -12.72 21.88
CA LYS A 141 -20.44 -11.50 21.04
C LYS A 141 -19.77 -10.29 21.68
N VAL A 142 -19.68 -10.27 23.01
CA VAL A 142 -19.05 -9.19 23.77
C VAL A 142 -17.54 -9.22 23.62
N ALA A 143 -16.85 -10.36 23.77
CA ALA A 143 -15.40 -10.41 23.56
C ALA A 143 -15.01 -10.22 22.10
N LYS A 144 -15.77 -10.78 21.14
CA LYS A 144 -15.52 -10.52 19.70
C LYS A 144 -15.54 -9.02 19.40
N ARG A 145 -16.51 -8.31 19.97
CA ARG A 145 -16.60 -6.85 19.87
C ARG A 145 -15.45 -6.15 20.60
N ASN A 146 -15.17 -6.54 21.85
CA ASN A 146 -14.11 -5.94 22.65
C ASN A 146 -12.74 -6.07 21.96
N LEU A 147 -12.49 -7.18 21.26
CA LEU A 147 -11.26 -7.41 20.52
C LEU A 147 -11.07 -6.38 19.39
N VAL A 148 -12.09 -6.21 18.54
CA VAL A 148 -12.04 -5.22 17.46
C VAL A 148 -11.97 -3.80 18.02
N ASP A 149 -12.75 -3.50 19.06
CA ASP A 149 -12.77 -2.19 19.71
C ASP A 149 -11.41 -1.84 20.36
N THR A 150 -10.65 -2.85 20.84
CA THR A 150 -9.29 -2.66 21.41
C THR A 150 -8.33 -2.12 20.35
N PHE A 151 -8.21 -2.81 19.21
CA PHE A 151 -7.33 -2.37 18.12
C PHE A 151 -7.85 -1.12 17.42
N PHE A 152 -9.18 -0.94 17.32
CA PHE A 152 -9.76 0.29 16.80
C PHE A 152 -9.43 1.50 17.66
N THR A 153 -9.38 1.35 18.99
CA THR A 153 -8.95 2.43 19.89
C THR A 153 -7.50 2.84 19.61
N GLN A 154 -6.62 1.89 19.27
CA GLN A 154 -5.24 2.18 18.89
C GLN A 154 -5.15 2.84 17.50
N LEU A 155 -6.00 2.44 16.55
CA LEU A 155 -6.15 3.13 15.26
C LEU A 155 -6.63 4.59 15.44
N VAL A 156 -7.57 4.84 16.35
CA VAL A 156 -8.00 6.20 16.67
C VAL A 156 -6.87 6.98 17.36
N ALA A 157 -6.12 6.34 18.26
CA ALA A 157 -4.96 6.99 18.89
C ALA A 157 -3.90 7.38 17.84
N SER A 158 -3.67 6.55 16.81
CA SER A 158 -2.75 6.86 15.71
C SER A 158 -3.14 8.08 14.89
N TYR A 159 -4.42 8.44 14.83
CA TYR A 159 -4.86 9.69 14.22
C TYR A 159 -4.29 10.93 14.91
N PHE A 160 -4.19 10.87 16.25
CA PHE A 160 -3.67 11.96 17.07
C PHE A 160 -2.15 11.94 17.22
N GLY A 161 -1.54 10.75 17.22
CA GLY A 161 -0.08 10.61 17.32
C GLY A 161 0.67 10.79 16.00
N GLN A 162 0.00 10.72 14.85
CA GLN A 162 0.60 11.00 13.54
C GLN A 162 1.00 12.48 13.45
N ASP A 163 2.29 12.78 13.20
CA ASP A 163 2.80 14.13 12.96
C ASP A 163 2.36 14.67 11.60
N ASP A 164 1.08 14.98 11.49
CA ASP A 164 0.49 15.47 10.26
C ASP A 164 0.91 16.89 9.91
N VAL A 165 1.62 17.61 10.80
CA VAL A 165 2.21 18.90 10.47
C VAL A 165 3.52 18.69 9.72
N ALA A 166 4.40 17.81 10.21
CA ALA A 166 5.67 17.51 9.56
C ALA A 166 5.45 16.89 8.17
N ILE A 167 4.59 15.88 8.05
CA ILE A 167 4.40 15.14 6.78
C ILE A 167 3.94 16.06 5.65
N ARG A 168 3.15 17.10 5.92
CA ARG A 168 2.70 18.08 4.90
C ARG A 168 3.83 18.81 4.19
N HIS A 169 5.04 18.78 4.76
CA HIS A 169 6.24 19.42 4.24
C HIS A 169 7.30 18.42 3.74
N GLN A 170 6.95 17.13 3.68
CA GLN A 170 7.82 16.05 3.21
C GLN A 170 7.68 15.82 1.70
N ALA A 171 8.25 14.73 1.17
CA ALA A 171 8.14 14.42 -0.24
C ALA A 171 6.70 14.00 -0.60
N PHE A 172 6.36 14.04 -1.88
CA PHE A 172 4.97 13.83 -2.31
C PHE A 172 4.49 12.40 -2.06
N ASP A 173 5.37 11.42 -2.09
CA ASP A 173 5.10 10.05 -1.67
C ASP A 173 4.79 9.96 -0.17
N ASP A 174 5.59 10.60 0.69
CA ASP A 174 5.36 10.67 2.15
C ASP A 174 3.95 11.21 2.46
N ILE A 175 3.54 12.27 1.75
CA ILE A 175 2.21 12.86 1.84
C ILE A 175 1.11 11.88 1.39
N LEU A 176 1.34 11.11 0.32
CA LEU A 176 0.32 10.23 -0.25
C LEU A 176 0.08 8.96 0.57
N TRP A 177 1.06 8.49 1.36
CA TRP A 177 0.84 7.39 2.30
C TRP A 177 -0.29 7.67 3.29
N VAL A 178 -0.39 8.92 3.77
CA VAL A 178 -1.46 9.35 4.68
C VAL A 178 -2.85 9.24 4.02
N VAL A 179 -2.96 9.46 2.71
CA VAL A 179 -4.24 9.35 2.00
C VAL A 179 -4.72 7.89 1.99
N LEU A 180 -3.82 6.97 1.67
CA LEU A 180 -4.15 5.54 1.63
C LEU A 180 -4.58 5.02 3.00
N GLY A 181 -3.86 5.40 4.06
CA GLY A 181 -4.16 5.00 5.42
C GLY A 181 -5.57 5.39 5.87
N TRP A 182 -5.92 6.67 5.81
CA TRP A 182 -7.23 7.12 6.26
C TRP A 182 -8.39 6.67 5.37
N ILE A 183 -8.16 6.39 4.09
CA ILE A 183 -9.17 5.76 3.24
C ILE A 183 -9.36 4.27 3.59
N GLU A 184 -8.29 3.55 3.92
CA GLU A 184 -8.41 2.17 4.42
C GLU A 184 -9.13 2.13 5.79
N GLY A 185 -8.88 3.10 6.67
CA GLY A 185 -9.62 3.27 7.92
C GLY A 185 -11.12 3.55 7.72
N LEU A 186 -11.48 4.39 6.74
CA LEU A 186 -12.88 4.62 6.35
C LEU A 186 -13.54 3.34 5.83
N ARG A 187 -12.84 2.63 4.94
CA ARG A 187 -13.29 1.35 4.39
C ARG A 187 -13.53 0.31 5.49
N PHE A 188 -12.63 0.23 6.46
CA PHE A 188 -12.80 -0.62 7.64
C PHE A 188 -14.08 -0.26 8.40
N ILE A 189 -14.32 1.02 8.67
CA ILE A 189 -15.51 1.49 9.40
C ILE A 189 -16.80 1.10 8.68
N ASP A 190 -16.83 1.26 7.35
CA ASP A 190 -17.98 0.88 6.52
C ASP A 190 -18.25 -0.62 6.58
N ILE A 191 -17.21 -1.44 6.40
CA ILE A 191 -17.32 -2.91 6.44
C ILE A 191 -17.77 -3.40 7.81
N HIS A 192 -17.17 -2.89 8.89
CA HIS A 192 -17.52 -3.28 10.25
C HIS A 192 -18.95 -2.87 10.61
N THR A 193 -19.36 -1.67 10.21
CA THR A 193 -20.74 -1.20 10.37
C THR A 193 -21.71 -2.10 9.62
N GLU A 194 -21.47 -2.43 8.35
CA GLU A 194 -22.37 -3.29 7.56
C GLU A 194 -22.49 -4.69 8.16
N LEU A 195 -21.39 -5.26 8.65
CA LEU A 195 -21.35 -6.62 9.18
C LEU A 195 -21.83 -6.78 10.61
N PHE A 196 -21.85 -5.73 11.43
CA PHE A 196 -22.23 -5.86 12.86
C PHE A 196 -23.29 -4.84 13.32
N TYR A 197 -23.49 -3.75 12.59
CA TYR A 197 -24.39 -2.65 12.93
C TYR A 197 -25.21 -2.10 11.74
N PRO A 198 -25.88 -2.94 10.90
CA PRO A 198 -26.59 -2.50 9.70
C PRO A 198 -27.94 -1.85 10.06
N ARG A 199 -27.93 -0.60 10.49
CA ARG A 199 -29.15 0.20 10.70
C ARG A 199 -28.92 1.65 10.25
N PRO A 200 -29.96 2.38 9.79
CA PRO A 200 -29.81 3.72 9.23
C PRO A 200 -29.08 4.65 10.21
N GLY A 201 -28.06 5.35 9.70
CA GLY A 201 -27.23 6.26 10.47
C GLY A 201 -27.97 7.43 11.10
N LEU A 202 -27.24 8.14 11.97
CA LEU A 202 -27.64 9.30 12.77
C LEU A 202 -28.72 10.19 12.12
N ASN A 203 -29.97 10.12 12.63
CA ASN A 203 -30.81 11.31 12.62
C ASN A 203 -30.18 12.28 13.62
N GLU A 204 -29.47 13.29 13.14
CA GLU A 204 -28.75 14.33 13.91
C GLU A 204 -29.62 15.14 14.91
N SER A 205 -30.87 14.77 15.16
CA SER A 205 -31.84 15.60 15.88
C SER A 205 -32.69 14.89 16.93
N ALA A 206 -32.32 13.70 17.39
CA ALA A 206 -32.97 13.11 18.56
C ALA A 206 -31.90 12.76 19.60
N THR A 207 -31.90 13.45 20.74
CA THR A 207 -31.33 12.90 21.98
C THR A 207 -32.12 11.62 22.28
N PRO A 208 -31.57 10.43 22.02
CA PRO A 208 -32.30 9.21 22.26
C PRO A 208 -32.46 9.08 23.78
N GLY A 209 -33.62 8.65 24.27
CA GLY A 209 -33.66 8.10 25.62
C GLY A 209 -32.68 6.92 25.73
N LEU A 210 -32.18 6.60 26.94
CA LEU A 210 -31.18 5.53 27.14
C LEU A 210 -31.55 4.21 26.45
N GLY A 211 -32.83 3.81 26.49
CA GLY A 211 -33.31 2.61 25.81
C GLY A 211 -33.19 2.65 24.28
N ASP A 212 -33.43 3.82 23.68
CA ASP A 212 -33.29 4.03 22.23
C ASP A 212 -31.81 4.08 21.81
N ALA A 213 -30.96 4.72 22.61
CA ALA A 213 -29.51 4.74 22.38
C ALA A 213 -28.91 3.32 22.44
N LEU A 214 -29.36 2.49 23.39
CA LEU A 214 -28.92 1.09 23.52
C LEU A 214 -29.41 0.21 22.37
N GLN A 215 -30.58 0.50 21.81
CA GLN A 215 -31.19 -0.33 20.75
C GLN A 215 -30.80 0.12 19.33
N ASN A 216 -30.59 1.42 19.12
CA ASN A 216 -30.51 2.05 17.81
C ASN A 216 -29.27 2.95 17.63
N GLY A 217 -28.37 3.03 18.62
CA GLY A 217 -27.13 3.80 18.48
C GLY A 217 -26.19 3.23 17.41
N PRO A 218 -25.51 4.08 16.62
CA PRO A 218 -24.52 3.62 15.65
C PRO A 218 -23.29 3.02 16.35
N TRP A 219 -22.49 2.25 15.61
CA TRP A 219 -21.18 1.88 16.10
C TRP A 219 -20.30 3.12 16.24
N HIS A 220 -19.60 3.22 17.36
CA HIS A 220 -18.84 4.41 17.72
C HIS A 220 -17.75 4.79 16.71
N GLY A 221 -17.26 3.84 15.90
CA GLY A 221 -16.31 4.14 14.83
C GLY A 221 -16.85 5.13 13.78
N GLN A 222 -18.17 5.18 13.56
CA GLN A 222 -18.77 6.13 12.63
C GLN A 222 -18.55 7.60 13.00
N TYR A 223 -18.32 7.91 14.29
CA TYR A 223 -18.02 9.29 14.72
C TYR A 223 -16.66 9.79 14.21
N TRP A 224 -15.78 8.91 13.75
CA TRP A 224 -14.45 9.24 13.23
C TRP A 224 -14.43 9.46 11.71
N ILE A 225 -15.50 9.11 10.99
CA ILE A 225 -15.60 9.28 9.53
C ILE A 225 -15.27 10.72 9.09
N PRO A 226 -15.82 11.79 9.69
CA PRO A 226 -15.48 13.16 9.28
C PRO A 226 -13.99 13.49 9.42
N SER A 227 -13.34 13.03 10.48
CA SER A 227 -11.92 13.29 10.74
C SER A 227 -11.02 12.57 9.74
N PHE A 228 -11.28 11.28 9.50
CA PHE A 228 -10.49 10.48 8.57
C PHE A 228 -10.66 10.98 7.13
N ALA A 229 -11.90 11.27 6.72
CA ALA A 229 -12.19 11.86 5.42
C ALA A 229 -11.49 13.21 5.25
N HIS A 230 -11.55 14.09 6.26
CA HIS A 230 -10.90 15.39 6.21
C HIS A 230 -9.39 15.26 5.98
N ARG A 231 -8.72 14.39 6.74
CA ARG A 231 -7.28 14.19 6.63
C ARG A 231 -6.89 13.61 5.27
N ALA A 232 -7.62 12.60 4.79
CA ALA A 232 -7.41 12.04 3.45
C ALA A 232 -7.53 13.10 2.34
N ARG A 233 -8.56 13.95 2.39
CA ARG A 233 -8.75 15.02 1.40
C ARG A 233 -7.62 16.05 1.43
N ILE A 234 -7.24 16.54 2.61
CA ILE A 234 -6.17 17.54 2.74
C ILE A 234 -4.84 17.01 2.19
N PHE A 235 -4.48 15.77 2.53
CA PHE A 235 -3.26 15.17 2.05
C PHE A 235 -3.32 14.85 0.55
N TRP A 236 -4.48 14.47 0.01
CA TRP A 236 -4.63 14.29 -1.44
C TRP A 236 -4.47 15.62 -2.20
N ASP A 237 -5.08 16.70 -1.70
CA ASP A 237 -4.96 18.04 -2.29
C ASP A 237 -3.51 18.56 -2.25
N LEU A 238 -2.76 18.22 -1.20
CA LEU A 238 -1.33 18.56 -1.08
C LEU A 238 -0.46 17.68 -1.98
N GLY A 239 -0.64 16.37 -1.94
CA GLY A 239 0.09 15.37 -2.71
C GLY A 239 -0.05 15.62 -4.22
N SER A 240 -1.27 15.91 -4.67
CA SER A 240 -1.58 16.14 -6.09
C SER A 240 -0.88 17.37 -6.69
N LYS A 241 -0.28 18.26 -5.88
CA LYS A 241 0.56 19.36 -6.39
C LYS A 241 1.87 18.87 -7.02
N GLY A 242 2.26 17.62 -6.80
CA GLY A 242 3.43 17.01 -7.44
C GLY A 242 3.21 16.68 -8.92
N TRP A 243 1.96 16.63 -9.38
CA TRP A 243 1.65 16.36 -10.78
C TRP A 243 1.86 17.61 -11.65
N ASP A 244 2.62 17.47 -12.73
CA ASP A 244 2.64 18.47 -13.81
C ASP A 244 3.01 17.82 -15.15
N THR A 245 2.77 18.56 -16.24
CA THR A 245 3.09 18.14 -17.62
C THR A 245 4.27 18.90 -18.22
N ARG A 246 5.02 19.66 -17.41
CA ARG A 246 6.13 20.50 -17.90
C ARG A 246 7.33 19.64 -18.32
N LEU A 247 7.55 18.55 -17.59
CA LEU A 247 8.58 17.55 -17.87
C LEU A 247 7.92 16.19 -18.10
N CYS A 248 8.54 15.37 -18.93
CA CYS A 248 8.14 14.00 -19.22
C CYS A 248 6.70 13.83 -19.75
N GLY A 249 6.09 14.90 -20.26
CA GLY A 249 4.69 14.89 -20.69
C GLY A 249 3.68 14.58 -19.58
N GLY A 250 4.09 14.62 -18.31
CA GLY A 250 3.27 14.22 -17.17
C GLY A 250 4.12 13.68 -16.01
N GLY A 251 3.44 13.08 -15.04
CA GLY A 251 4.06 12.37 -13.92
C GLY A 251 4.16 13.22 -12.65
N MET A 252 4.13 12.55 -11.52
CA MET A 252 4.43 13.12 -10.21
C MET A 252 5.92 13.34 -10.06
N ASN A 253 6.32 14.55 -9.66
CA ASN A 253 7.64 14.78 -9.11
C ASN A 253 7.72 14.16 -7.71
N TRP A 254 8.86 13.56 -7.34
CA TRP A 254 9.06 12.95 -6.03
C TRP A 254 9.14 13.99 -4.91
N ASN A 255 10.16 14.86 -4.96
CA ASN A 255 10.42 15.83 -3.90
C ASN A 255 10.59 17.23 -4.51
N PRO A 256 9.78 18.22 -4.11
CA PRO A 256 9.86 19.57 -4.68
C PRO A 256 11.12 20.34 -4.28
N ARG A 257 11.92 19.83 -3.32
CA ARG A 257 13.14 20.46 -2.80
C ARG A 257 14.41 20.00 -3.53
N LEU A 258 14.31 18.92 -4.31
CA LEU A 258 15.40 18.29 -5.05
C LEU A 258 15.26 18.53 -6.55
N GLU A 259 16.23 18.05 -7.32
CA GLU A 259 16.09 18.05 -8.77
C GLU A 259 14.95 17.13 -9.23
N PRO A 260 14.25 17.47 -10.35
CA PRO A 260 13.11 16.71 -10.80
C PRO A 260 13.45 15.22 -10.96
N TYR A 261 12.69 14.40 -10.23
CA TYR A 261 12.77 12.96 -10.27
C TYR A 261 11.35 12.41 -10.32
N LYS A 262 10.97 11.81 -11.44
CA LYS A 262 9.67 11.19 -11.66
C LYS A 262 9.81 9.69 -11.34
N ASN A 263 9.54 9.32 -10.09
CA ASN A 263 9.74 7.95 -9.61
C ASN A 263 8.44 7.13 -9.63
N ALA A 264 8.58 5.81 -9.64
CA ALA A 264 7.48 4.85 -9.65
C ALA A 264 6.59 5.07 -8.43
N ILE A 265 7.17 5.02 -7.21
CA ILE A 265 6.39 5.05 -5.97
C ILE A 265 5.45 6.25 -5.86
N THR A 266 5.91 7.47 -6.17
CA THR A 266 5.05 8.67 -6.04
C THR A 266 3.89 8.62 -7.04
N ASN A 267 4.13 8.11 -8.25
CA ASN A 267 3.09 7.98 -9.27
C ASN A 267 2.11 6.86 -8.95
N GLU A 268 2.60 5.71 -8.49
CA GLU A 268 1.76 4.58 -8.07
C GLU A 268 0.88 4.96 -6.88
N LEU A 269 1.45 5.65 -5.89
CA LEU A 269 0.71 6.19 -4.75
C LEU A 269 -0.36 7.19 -5.19
N TRP A 270 -0.06 8.08 -6.14
CA TRP A 270 -1.04 9.03 -6.63
C TRP A 270 -2.20 8.34 -7.36
N ILE A 271 -1.93 7.28 -8.13
CA ILE A 271 -2.95 6.46 -8.79
C ILE A 271 -3.80 5.74 -7.74
N ALA A 272 -3.16 5.02 -6.80
CA ALA A 272 -3.82 4.25 -5.76
C ALA A 272 -4.65 5.15 -4.84
N ALA A 273 -4.09 6.27 -4.38
CA ALA A 273 -4.79 7.24 -3.54
C ALA A 273 -5.97 7.85 -4.27
N SER A 274 -5.80 8.26 -5.53
CA SER A 274 -6.89 8.87 -6.31
C SER A 274 -8.02 7.88 -6.56
N ILE A 275 -7.75 6.63 -6.91
CA ILE A 275 -8.84 5.67 -7.12
C ILE A 275 -9.51 5.25 -5.81
N SER A 276 -8.76 5.15 -4.72
CA SER A 276 -9.31 4.87 -3.38
C SER A 276 -10.18 6.02 -2.90
N MET A 277 -9.76 7.28 -3.11
CA MET A 277 -10.59 8.47 -2.89
C MET A 277 -11.88 8.39 -3.72
N TYR A 278 -11.80 8.05 -5.00
CA TYR A 278 -12.99 7.91 -5.84
C TYR A 278 -13.97 6.86 -5.29
N LEU A 279 -13.47 5.71 -4.83
CA LEU A 279 -14.31 4.58 -4.42
C LEU A 279 -14.89 4.71 -3.01
N TRP A 280 -14.12 5.25 -2.07
CA TRP A 280 -14.40 5.13 -0.63
C TRP A 280 -14.53 6.46 0.11
N PHE A 281 -14.20 7.60 -0.52
CA PHE A 281 -14.32 8.89 0.15
C PHE A 281 -15.80 9.29 0.32
N PRO A 282 -16.28 9.51 1.57
CA PRO A 282 -17.68 9.82 1.85
C PRO A 282 -18.05 11.28 1.55
N GLY A 283 -17.07 12.12 1.22
CA GLY A 283 -17.19 13.57 1.23
C GLY A 283 -16.59 14.18 2.50
N ASP A 284 -16.39 15.50 2.48
CA ASP A 284 -15.87 16.27 3.60
C ASP A 284 -16.51 17.67 3.62
N ASN A 285 -17.40 17.89 4.59
CA ASN A 285 -18.03 19.19 4.80
C ASN A 285 -17.16 20.19 5.57
N ASN A 286 -16.02 19.75 6.11
CA ASN A 286 -15.10 20.61 6.83
C ASN A 286 -14.25 21.44 5.84
N THR A 287 -14.32 22.77 5.99
CA THR A 287 -13.66 23.74 5.10
C THR A 287 -12.27 24.15 5.59
N THR A 288 -11.80 23.70 6.75
CA THR A 288 -10.43 24.02 7.22
C THR A 288 -9.36 23.28 6.40
N PRO A 289 -8.11 23.78 6.33
CA PRO A 289 -7.67 25.13 6.67
C PRO A 289 -8.05 26.17 5.60
N TRP A 290 -8.72 25.76 4.51
CA TRP A 290 -9.00 26.59 3.34
C TRP A 290 -10.27 27.46 3.54
N ILE A 291 -10.13 28.61 4.19
CA ILE A 291 -11.25 29.52 4.53
C ILE A 291 -11.99 30.08 3.28
N ARG A 292 -11.46 29.99 2.06
CA ARG A 292 -12.02 30.67 0.88
C ARG A 292 -11.79 29.91 -0.43
N THR A 293 -12.58 28.87 -0.71
CA THR A 293 -13.13 28.59 -2.06
C THR A 293 -13.90 27.26 -2.04
N GLY A 294 -15.23 27.34 -2.12
CA GLY A 294 -16.10 26.18 -2.30
C GLY A 294 -16.67 25.65 -1.00
N SER A 295 -17.98 25.42 -0.96
CA SER A 295 -18.60 24.52 0.01
C SER A 295 -17.79 23.23 0.10
N GLY A 296 -17.68 22.59 1.27
CA GLY A 296 -16.97 21.33 1.44
C GLY A 296 -17.24 20.30 0.34
N ALA A 297 -16.37 19.30 0.19
CA ALA A 297 -16.52 18.22 -0.76
C ALA A 297 -17.78 17.40 -0.44
N LYS A 298 -18.94 17.83 -0.95
CA LYS A 298 -20.26 17.28 -0.59
C LYS A 298 -20.62 15.97 -1.26
N ALA A 299 -19.82 15.50 -2.22
CA ALA A 299 -20.19 14.39 -3.09
C ALA A 299 -19.25 13.20 -2.91
N THR A 300 -19.84 12.02 -2.71
CA THR A 300 -19.16 10.75 -2.95
C THR A 300 -18.80 10.62 -4.43
N ARG A 301 -17.72 9.89 -4.75
CA ARG A 301 -17.28 9.63 -6.14
C ARG A 301 -17.04 10.89 -6.98
N GLU A 302 -16.37 11.92 -6.45
CA GLU A 302 -16.04 13.11 -7.25
C GLU A 302 -15.23 12.75 -8.51
N PRO A 303 -15.63 13.18 -9.72
CA PRO A 303 -14.99 12.78 -10.98
C PRO A 303 -13.49 13.11 -11.09
N LYS A 304 -13.01 14.12 -10.37
CA LYS A 304 -11.60 14.54 -10.38
C LYS A 304 -10.66 13.43 -9.90
N TYR A 305 -11.09 12.62 -8.93
CA TYR A 305 -10.30 11.54 -8.38
C TYR A 305 -10.12 10.40 -9.39
N LEU A 306 -11.20 10.00 -10.07
CA LEU A 306 -11.12 9.01 -11.15
C LEU A 306 -10.27 9.52 -12.32
N ALA A 307 -10.43 10.78 -12.71
CA ALA A 307 -9.64 11.40 -13.78
C ALA A 307 -8.14 11.39 -13.45
N ALA A 308 -7.76 11.75 -12.22
CA ALA A 308 -6.38 11.70 -11.75
C ALA A 308 -5.81 10.27 -11.81
N ALA A 309 -6.55 9.27 -11.32
CA ALA A 309 -6.11 7.87 -11.36
C ALA A 309 -5.89 7.36 -12.79
N ILE A 310 -6.81 7.67 -13.72
CA ILE A 310 -6.70 7.27 -15.14
C ILE A 310 -5.49 7.95 -15.79
N GLU A 311 -5.31 9.25 -15.56
CA GLU A 311 -4.21 10.02 -16.16
C GLU A 311 -2.85 9.56 -15.64
N GLY A 312 -2.73 9.34 -14.33
CA GLY A 312 -1.51 8.79 -13.71
C GLY A 312 -1.17 7.41 -14.27
N TYR A 313 -2.16 6.51 -14.38
CA TYR A 313 -1.94 5.16 -14.91
C TYR A 313 -1.50 5.19 -16.38
N LYS A 314 -2.16 6.01 -17.20
CA LYS A 314 -1.80 6.19 -18.61
C LYS A 314 -0.37 6.69 -18.77
N TRP A 315 0.06 7.65 -17.94
CA TRP A 315 1.42 8.14 -17.96
C TRP A 315 2.44 7.09 -17.51
N LEU A 316 2.20 6.43 -16.37
CA LEU A 316 3.13 5.45 -15.79
C LEU A 316 3.37 4.28 -16.74
N THR A 317 2.31 3.76 -17.36
CA THR A 317 2.40 2.69 -18.36
C THR A 317 2.96 3.15 -19.71
N GLY A 318 2.90 4.46 -20.01
CA GLY A 318 3.41 5.06 -21.24
C GLY A 318 4.87 5.48 -21.19
N VAL A 319 5.43 5.74 -20.00
CA VAL A 319 6.81 6.27 -19.82
C VAL A 319 7.90 5.19 -19.81
N ASN A 320 7.55 3.92 -20.05
CA ASN A 320 8.48 2.79 -20.10
C ASN A 320 9.30 2.63 -18.80
N MET A 321 8.60 2.52 -17.66
CA MET A 321 9.20 2.37 -16.32
C MET A 321 9.31 0.92 -15.86
N THR A 322 9.31 -0.04 -16.79
CA THR A 322 9.51 -1.46 -16.49
C THR A 322 10.77 -2.00 -17.15
N ASN A 323 11.49 -2.89 -16.46
CA ASN A 323 12.63 -3.60 -17.02
C ASN A 323 12.20 -4.85 -17.82
N ASP A 324 13.18 -5.58 -18.36
CA ASP A 324 12.94 -6.79 -19.18
C ASP A 324 12.31 -7.95 -18.40
N ALA A 325 12.36 -7.92 -17.06
CA ALA A 325 11.66 -8.87 -16.20
C ALA A 325 10.19 -8.51 -15.99
N GLY A 326 9.75 -7.33 -16.44
CA GLY A 326 8.41 -6.79 -16.21
C GLY A 326 8.22 -6.14 -14.84
N LEU A 327 9.32 -5.81 -14.14
CA LEU A 327 9.30 -5.14 -12.85
C LEU A 327 9.43 -3.64 -13.02
N TYR A 328 8.73 -2.86 -12.20
CA TYR A 328 8.88 -1.42 -12.14
C TYR A 328 10.24 -1.05 -11.57
N VAL A 329 10.99 -0.26 -12.33
CA VAL A 329 12.24 0.35 -11.89
C VAL A 329 11.95 1.68 -11.19
N ASP A 330 12.94 2.22 -10.48
CA ASP A 330 12.68 3.27 -9.51
C ASP A 330 12.21 4.60 -10.12
N GLY A 331 12.75 5.04 -11.26
CA GLY A 331 12.31 6.33 -11.81
C GLY A 331 13.17 6.92 -12.90
N TYR A 332 12.90 8.19 -13.20
CA TYR A 332 13.64 8.98 -14.19
C TYR A 332 14.04 10.36 -13.65
N HIS A 333 15.29 10.72 -13.88
CA HIS A 333 15.71 12.12 -13.97
C HIS A 333 15.56 12.64 -15.41
N VAL A 334 15.60 13.97 -15.54
CA VAL A 334 15.71 14.67 -16.83
C VAL A 334 17.16 15.08 -17.03
N ASP A 335 17.78 14.64 -18.12
CA ASP A 335 19.16 14.98 -18.46
C ASP A 335 19.30 16.48 -18.75
N LYS A 336 19.86 17.20 -17.79
CA LYS A 336 20.09 18.64 -17.89
C LYS A 336 21.32 19.03 -18.71
N SER A 337 22.18 18.06 -19.06
CA SER A 337 23.30 18.34 -19.97
C SER A 337 22.82 18.66 -21.39
N LYS A 338 21.59 18.24 -21.73
CA LYS A 338 20.92 18.54 -22.99
C LYS A 338 20.10 19.83 -22.85
N GLU A 339 20.52 20.88 -23.55
CA GLU A 339 19.82 22.17 -23.54
C GLU A 339 18.36 22.02 -23.99
N GLY A 340 17.43 22.55 -23.19
CA GLY A 340 16.00 22.51 -23.48
C GLY A 340 15.33 21.13 -23.35
N ASN A 341 16.02 20.12 -22.82
CA ASN A 341 15.45 18.78 -22.67
C ASN A 341 14.32 18.75 -21.64
N THR A 342 13.21 18.13 -22.05
CA THR A 342 12.03 17.91 -21.21
C THR A 342 11.65 16.44 -21.11
N ASN A 343 12.47 15.53 -21.65
CA ASN A 343 12.16 14.10 -21.67
C ASN A 343 12.66 13.40 -20.41
N CYS A 344 11.95 12.34 -19.98
CA CYS A 344 12.44 11.40 -18.98
C CYS A 344 13.44 10.46 -19.66
N ASP A 345 14.73 10.67 -19.45
CA ASP A 345 15.78 10.00 -20.24
C ASP A 345 16.98 9.50 -19.42
N GLN A 346 17.01 9.76 -18.11
CA GLN A 346 17.96 9.15 -17.17
C GLN A 346 17.23 8.21 -16.22
N ARG A 347 17.02 6.97 -16.67
CA ARG A 347 16.32 5.94 -15.90
C ARG A 347 17.21 5.37 -14.80
N SER A 348 16.70 5.30 -13.58
CA SER A 348 17.25 4.46 -12.52
C SER A 348 16.69 3.05 -12.66
N GLU A 349 17.58 2.06 -12.77
CA GLU A 349 17.25 0.63 -12.90
C GLU A 349 17.09 -0.06 -11.53
N ALA A 350 17.17 0.69 -10.43
CA ALA A 350 16.92 0.14 -9.10
C ALA A 350 15.50 -0.44 -9.02
N VAL A 351 15.35 -1.58 -8.35
CA VAL A 351 14.08 -2.28 -8.18
C VAL A 351 13.88 -2.53 -6.69
N PHE A 352 12.69 -2.17 -6.21
CA PHE A 352 12.28 -2.32 -4.81
C PHE A 352 10.95 -3.05 -4.75
N THR A 353 10.74 -3.84 -3.70
CA THR A 353 9.52 -4.67 -3.57
C THR A 353 8.24 -3.83 -3.51
N TYR A 354 8.26 -2.67 -2.86
CA TYR A 354 7.09 -1.78 -2.72
C TYR A 354 6.56 -1.19 -4.05
N ASN A 355 7.44 -0.85 -5.01
CA ASN A 355 7.10 -0.39 -6.37
C ASN A 355 6.36 -1.48 -7.18
N GLN A 356 6.34 -2.72 -6.70
CA GLN A 356 5.62 -3.81 -7.36
C GLN A 356 4.24 -4.05 -6.74
N GLY A 357 3.95 -3.38 -5.62
CA GLY A 357 2.75 -3.59 -4.83
C GLY A 357 1.72 -2.49 -5.03
N VAL A 358 2.10 -1.23 -4.81
CA VAL A 358 1.16 -0.09 -4.70
C VAL A 358 0.23 0.02 -5.91
N LEU A 359 0.79 -0.14 -7.12
CA LEU A 359 0.00 -0.08 -8.35
C LEU A 359 -1.12 -1.12 -8.43
N LEU A 360 -0.99 -2.27 -7.75
CA LEU A 360 -2.01 -3.32 -7.74
C LEU A 360 -3.33 -2.83 -7.13
N THR A 361 -3.29 -2.01 -6.07
CA THR A 361 -4.49 -1.32 -5.55
C THR A 361 -5.06 -0.37 -6.58
N GLY A 362 -4.20 0.40 -7.26
CA GLY A 362 -4.57 1.29 -8.36
C GLY A 362 -5.33 0.57 -9.48
N GLN A 363 -4.75 -0.52 -9.98
CA GLN A 363 -5.31 -1.36 -11.05
C GLN A 363 -6.62 -2.02 -10.66
N ARG A 364 -6.69 -2.61 -9.45
CA ARG A 364 -7.91 -3.21 -8.92
C ARG A 364 -9.03 -2.18 -8.84
N GLY A 365 -8.74 -0.99 -8.32
CA GLY A 365 -9.69 0.11 -8.20
C GLY A 365 -10.14 0.63 -9.57
N LEU A 366 -9.22 0.77 -10.53
CA LEU A 366 -9.55 1.23 -11.88
C LEU A 366 -10.45 0.23 -12.60
N TRP A 367 -10.25 -1.08 -12.38
CA TRP A 367 -11.19 -2.09 -12.84
C TRP A 367 -12.57 -1.93 -12.19
N VAL A 368 -12.67 -1.70 -10.86
CA VAL A 368 -13.97 -1.46 -10.19
C VAL A 368 -14.69 -0.27 -10.80
N ALA A 369 -13.98 0.82 -11.05
CA ALA A 369 -14.56 2.06 -11.53
C ALA A 369 -14.95 2.02 -13.02
N THR A 370 -14.22 1.26 -13.85
CA THR A 370 -14.34 1.34 -15.32
C THR A 370 -14.77 0.03 -15.99
N GLY A 371 -14.56 -1.11 -15.35
CA GLY A 371 -14.82 -2.43 -15.93
C GLY A 371 -13.86 -2.85 -17.02
N SER A 372 -12.72 -2.19 -17.23
CA SER A 372 -11.72 -2.64 -18.20
C SER A 372 -10.86 -3.76 -17.61
N ALA A 373 -10.96 -4.97 -18.18
CA ALA A 373 -10.16 -6.12 -17.74
C ALA A 373 -8.64 -5.94 -17.95
N SER A 374 -8.23 -4.94 -18.73
CA SER A 374 -6.82 -4.63 -19.00
C SER A 374 -6.06 -4.31 -17.71
N TYR A 375 -6.69 -3.59 -16.77
CA TYR A 375 -6.06 -3.27 -15.48
C TYR A 375 -5.75 -4.54 -14.65
N LEU A 376 -6.66 -5.52 -14.64
CA LEU A 376 -6.42 -6.80 -13.96
C LEU A 376 -5.37 -7.63 -14.68
N GLU A 377 -5.37 -7.62 -16.02
CA GLU A 377 -4.36 -8.33 -16.81
C GLU A 377 -2.95 -7.82 -16.49
N ASP A 378 -2.78 -6.49 -16.44
CA ASP A 378 -1.50 -5.86 -16.12
C ASP A 378 -1.07 -6.14 -14.67
N GLY A 379 -2.01 -6.11 -13.71
CA GLY A 379 -1.71 -6.47 -12.32
C GLY A 379 -1.29 -7.93 -12.16
N HIS A 380 -1.96 -8.86 -12.85
CA HIS A 380 -1.55 -10.27 -12.84
C HIS A 380 -0.20 -10.51 -13.52
N LYS A 381 0.15 -9.75 -14.57
CA LYS A 381 1.50 -9.81 -15.17
C LYS A 381 2.57 -9.34 -14.17
N LEU A 382 2.30 -8.25 -13.45
CA LEU A 382 3.22 -7.72 -12.43
C LEU A 382 3.42 -8.73 -11.29
N VAL A 383 2.35 -9.29 -10.73
CA VAL A 383 2.45 -10.33 -9.69
C VAL A 383 3.26 -11.53 -10.18
N GLN A 384 3.03 -12.00 -11.40
CA GLN A 384 3.80 -13.11 -11.98
C GLN A 384 5.29 -12.76 -12.16
N ALA A 385 5.60 -11.53 -12.55
CA ALA A 385 6.98 -11.04 -12.65
C ALA A 385 7.67 -11.04 -11.27
N VAL A 386 6.99 -10.57 -10.23
CA VAL A 386 7.50 -10.58 -8.85
C VAL A 386 7.76 -11.99 -8.34
N ILE A 387 6.80 -12.91 -8.51
CA ILE A 387 6.94 -14.30 -8.08
C ILE A 387 8.12 -14.97 -8.80
N LYS A 388 8.26 -14.73 -10.10
CA LYS A 388 9.40 -15.21 -10.88
C LYS A 388 10.72 -14.61 -10.36
N ALA A 389 10.73 -13.32 -10.03
CA ALA A 389 11.89 -12.59 -9.54
C ALA A 389 12.28 -12.92 -8.09
N SER A 390 11.42 -13.61 -7.34
CA SER A 390 11.82 -14.24 -6.06
C SER A 390 12.49 -15.61 -6.25
N GLY A 391 12.49 -16.14 -7.48
CA GLY A 391 13.01 -17.47 -7.80
C GLY A 391 11.99 -18.60 -7.65
N TRP A 392 10.69 -18.31 -7.78
CA TRP A 392 9.63 -19.31 -7.71
C TRP A 392 9.09 -19.69 -9.10
N ASP A 393 8.89 -20.98 -9.33
CA ASP A 393 8.21 -21.50 -10.51
C ASP A 393 6.73 -21.74 -10.20
N LEU A 394 5.85 -20.89 -10.74
CA LEU A 394 4.40 -21.02 -10.59
C LEU A 394 3.82 -22.29 -11.25
N GLN A 395 4.49 -22.83 -12.27
CA GLN A 395 4.05 -24.05 -12.93
C GLN A 395 4.26 -25.27 -12.04
N LEU A 396 5.44 -25.31 -11.40
CA LEU A 396 5.87 -26.43 -10.58
C LEU A 396 5.53 -26.24 -9.10
N ASN A 397 5.07 -25.05 -8.69
CA ASN A 397 4.83 -24.65 -7.31
C ASN A 397 6.00 -24.99 -6.38
N LYS A 398 7.21 -24.61 -6.80
CA LYS A 398 8.44 -24.80 -6.03
C LYS A 398 9.50 -23.75 -6.39
N PRO A 399 10.53 -23.58 -5.56
CA PRO A 399 11.71 -22.81 -5.94
C PRO A 399 12.34 -23.35 -7.24
N VAL A 400 12.83 -22.44 -8.08
CA VAL A 400 13.61 -22.77 -9.28
C VAL A 400 14.97 -23.36 -8.90
N ASP A 401 15.54 -22.84 -7.81
CA ASP A 401 16.81 -23.29 -7.25
C ASP A 401 16.62 -24.55 -6.40
N ASP A 402 17.49 -25.55 -6.57
CA ASP A 402 17.50 -26.72 -5.70
C ASP A 402 18.17 -26.38 -4.36
N LEU A 403 17.34 -26.12 -3.35
CA LEU A 403 17.82 -25.75 -2.03
C LEU A 403 18.50 -26.89 -1.29
N SER A 404 18.31 -28.15 -1.72
CA SER A 404 18.91 -29.32 -1.07
C SER A 404 20.40 -29.51 -1.38
N ASP A 405 20.88 -28.90 -2.47
CA ASP A 405 22.27 -28.95 -2.92
C ASP A 405 23.07 -27.69 -2.54
N LEU A 406 22.53 -26.82 -1.67
CA LEU A 406 23.21 -25.60 -1.22
C LEU A 406 24.41 -25.96 -0.32
N PRO A 407 25.66 -25.66 -0.74
CA PRO A 407 26.81 -25.89 0.12
C PRO A 407 26.75 -24.99 1.36
N PRO A 408 27.24 -25.44 2.53
CA PRO A 408 27.27 -24.61 3.72
C PRO A 408 27.99 -23.28 3.46
N GLY A 409 27.35 -22.17 3.83
CA GLY A 409 27.92 -20.83 3.65
C GLY A 409 27.57 -20.14 2.33
N TYR A 410 26.88 -20.81 1.40
CA TYR A 410 26.49 -20.24 0.11
C TYR A 410 25.00 -19.89 0.05
N LEU A 411 24.67 -18.89 -0.75
CA LEU A 411 23.30 -18.46 -1.03
C LEU A 411 22.86 -18.92 -2.43
N PRO A 412 21.56 -19.15 -2.66
CA PRO A 412 21.03 -19.30 -4.00
C PRO A 412 21.28 -18.02 -4.84
N PRO A 413 21.35 -18.14 -6.17
CA PRO A 413 21.49 -17.00 -7.06
C PRO A 413 20.44 -15.93 -6.82
N TRP A 414 20.84 -14.65 -6.87
CA TRP A 414 19.92 -13.52 -6.85
C TRP A 414 19.01 -13.55 -8.09
N ARG A 415 17.69 -13.43 -7.89
CA ARG A 415 16.68 -13.50 -8.96
C ARG A 415 16.02 -12.14 -9.27
N GLY A 416 16.48 -11.07 -8.62
CA GLY A 416 16.04 -9.69 -8.85
C GLY A 416 15.25 -9.08 -7.69
N LEU A 417 14.39 -9.87 -7.05
CA LEU A 417 13.59 -9.51 -5.87
C LEU A 417 13.52 -10.66 -4.87
N GLY A 418 14.63 -11.38 -4.71
CA GLY A 418 14.68 -12.57 -3.88
C GLY A 418 15.55 -13.68 -4.42
N ARG A 419 15.46 -14.82 -3.73
CA ARG A 419 16.22 -16.05 -3.99
C ARG A 419 15.48 -17.23 -3.36
N GLY A 420 15.57 -18.41 -3.97
CA GLY A 420 14.93 -19.63 -3.43
C GLY A 420 13.39 -19.55 -3.29
N GLY A 421 12.74 -18.71 -4.08
CA GLY A 421 11.30 -18.46 -4.00
C GLY A 421 10.87 -17.46 -2.92
N ILE A 422 11.81 -16.93 -2.13
CA ILE A 422 11.54 -16.03 -1.00
C ILE A 422 11.81 -14.60 -1.46
N MET A 423 10.84 -13.70 -1.23
CA MET A 423 10.94 -12.29 -1.55
C MET A 423 11.96 -11.60 -0.64
N GLU A 424 12.86 -10.82 -1.24
CA GLU A 424 13.88 -10.05 -0.52
C GLU A 424 14.12 -8.72 -1.24
N ASP A 425 14.43 -7.68 -0.46
CA ASP A 425 15.06 -6.46 -0.97
C ASP A 425 16.59 -6.63 -0.97
N ARG A 426 17.30 -5.85 -1.80
CA ARG A 426 18.76 -6.00 -2.00
C ARG A 426 19.57 -5.87 -0.69
N CYS A 427 19.01 -5.21 0.31
CA CYS A 427 19.66 -4.93 1.58
C CYS A 427 19.43 -6.00 2.66
N ASP A 428 18.50 -6.96 2.44
CA ASP A 428 18.03 -7.89 3.47
C ASP A 428 19.13 -8.83 3.94
N ALA A 429 19.70 -9.61 3.02
CA ALA A 429 20.67 -10.65 3.35
C ALA A 429 21.93 -10.08 4.01
N SER A 430 22.41 -8.91 3.56
CA SER A 430 23.57 -8.22 4.13
C SER A 430 23.27 -7.44 5.43
N ALA A 431 22.00 -7.38 5.85
CA ALA A 431 21.52 -6.63 6.99
C ALA A 431 21.86 -5.12 6.93
N THR A 432 21.71 -4.54 5.74
CA THR A 432 22.03 -3.12 5.48
C THR A 432 20.82 -2.27 5.16
N CYS A 433 19.62 -2.81 5.35
CA CYS A 433 18.39 -2.05 5.12
C CYS A 433 18.30 -0.87 6.07
N SER A 434 17.95 0.28 5.51
CA SER A 434 17.49 1.43 6.29
C SER A 434 16.09 1.13 6.83
N GLN A 435 15.54 2.12 7.54
CA GLN A 435 14.15 2.09 7.97
C GLN A 435 13.17 1.96 6.80
N ASP A 436 13.40 2.71 5.72
CA ASP A 436 12.63 2.59 4.48
C ASP A 436 12.66 1.14 3.96
N GLY A 437 13.87 0.58 3.78
CA GLY A 437 14.07 -0.75 3.22
C GLY A 437 13.34 -1.86 3.98
N GLN A 438 13.30 -1.78 5.31
CA GLN A 438 12.60 -2.77 6.14
C GLN A 438 11.08 -2.75 5.96
N THR A 439 10.49 -1.64 5.47
CA THR A 439 9.03 -1.51 5.30
C THR A 439 8.53 -2.10 3.97
N PHE A 440 9.39 -2.16 2.94
CA PHE A 440 8.96 -2.35 1.55
C PHE A 440 8.19 -3.65 1.29
N LYS A 441 8.66 -4.78 1.83
CA LYS A 441 7.98 -6.08 1.62
C LYS A 441 6.56 -6.10 2.18
N GLY A 442 6.33 -5.44 3.32
CA GLY A 442 5.00 -5.35 3.92
C GLY A 442 4.01 -4.62 3.02
N ILE A 443 4.45 -3.49 2.44
CA ILE A 443 3.68 -2.71 1.45
C ILE A 443 3.24 -3.59 0.28
N PHE A 444 4.16 -4.39 -0.28
CA PHE A 444 3.82 -5.32 -1.35
C PHE A 444 2.65 -6.23 -0.97
N PHE A 445 2.75 -6.94 0.17
CA PHE A 445 1.73 -7.92 0.54
C PHE A 445 0.37 -7.30 0.90
N HIS A 446 0.35 -6.08 1.44
CA HIS A 446 -0.91 -5.37 1.67
C HIS A 446 -1.65 -5.05 0.38
N HIS A 447 -0.95 -4.49 -0.61
CA HIS A 447 -1.57 -4.16 -1.89
C HIS A 447 -1.88 -5.41 -2.72
N PHE A 448 -1.07 -6.47 -2.59
CA PHE A 448 -1.36 -7.79 -3.14
C PHE A 448 -2.67 -8.36 -2.59
N VAL A 449 -2.91 -8.27 -1.28
CA VAL A 449 -4.21 -8.66 -0.67
C VAL A 449 -5.34 -7.86 -1.29
N THR A 450 -5.23 -6.53 -1.33
CA THR A 450 -6.27 -5.67 -1.90
C THR A 450 -6.57 -6.02 -3.36
N PHE A 451 -5.55 -6.35 -4.15
CA PHE A 451 -5.72 -6.78 -5.53
C PHE A 451 -6.44 -8.13 -5.64
N CYS A 452 -6.05 -9.11 -4.81
CA CYS A 452 -6.61 -10.46 -4.85
C CYS A 452 -7.91 -10.66 -4.06
N GLN A 453 -8.41 -9.61 -3.40
CA GLN A 453 -9.72 -9.64 -2.78
C GLN A 453 -10.83 -9.90 -3.81
N PRO A 454 -11.85 -10.70 -3.46
CA PRO A 454 -12.95 -11.04 -4.35
C PRO A 454 -13.55 -9.82 -5.06
N LEU A 455 -13.88 -9.99 -6.34
CA LEU A 455 -14.58 -8.96 -7.10
C LEU A 455 -16.02 -8.83 -6.59
N GLU A 456 -16.25 -7.83 -5.74
CA GLU A 456 -17.57 -7.45 -5.23
C GLU A 456 -18.49 -6.95 -6.36
N PRO A 457 -19.80 -7.28 -6.34
CA PRO A 457 -20.75 -6.80 -7.34
C PRO A 457 -20.65 -5.28 -7.45
N ALA A 458 -20.51 -4.77 -8.66
CA ALA A 458 -20.34 -3.34 -8.82
C ALA A 458 -21.64 -2.59 -8.43
N ASP A 459 -21.45 -1.49 -7.70
CA ASP A 459 -22.54 -0.61 -7.26
C ASP A 459 -22.72 0.49 -8.31
N PHE A 460 -23.75 0.32 -9.15
CA PHE A 460 -23.90 1.04 -10.41
C PHE A 460 -24.82 2.25 -10.25
N GLN A 461 -24.41 3.36 -10.87
CA GLN A 461 -25.27 4.51 -11.06
C GLN A 461 -26.42 4.16 -12.03
N PRO A 462 -27.64 4.70 -11.83
CA PRO A 462 -28.75 4.52 -12.76
C PRO A 462 -28.36 4.90 -14.21
N GLY A 463 -28.70 4.05 -15.19
CA GLY A 463 -28.40 4.29 -16.62
C GLY A 463 -27.10 3.67 -17.14
N MET A 464 -26.41 2.87 -16.32
CA MET A 464 -25.24 2.07 -16.74
C MET A 464 -25.67 0.66 -17.18
N THR A 465 -25.11 0.20 -18.31
CA THR A 465 -25.21 -1.19 -18.76
C THR A 465 -24.04 -2.01 -18.22
N VAL A 466 -24.34 -3.27 -17.87
CA VAL A 466 -23.36 -4.23 -17.35
C VAL A 466 -23.45 -5.52 -18.15
N ASN A 467 -22.34 -5.95 -18.75
CA ASN A 467 -22.27 -7.27 -19.35
C ASN A 467 -22.04 -8.33 -18.25
N ALA A 468 -23.14 -8.88 -17.71
CA ALA A 468 -23.10 -9.85 -16.61
C ALA A 468 -22.27 -11.10 -16.92
N LYS A 469 -22.38 -11.64 -18.14
CA LYS A 469 -21.60 -12.81 -18.56
C LYS A 469 -20.10 -12.54 -18.57
N ALA A 470 -19.71 -11.38 -19.10
CA ALA A 470 -18.32 -10.94 -19.09
C ALA A 470 -17.81 -10.69 -17.66
N TYR A 471 -18.64 -10.08 -16.81
CA TYR A 471 -18.33 -9.86 -15.42
C TYR A 471 -18.00 -11.16 -14.68
N ASP A 472 -18.89 -12.15 -14.77
CA ASP A 472 -18.69 -13.46 -14.14
C ASP A 472 -17.44 -14.16 -14.68
N GLN A 473 -17.21 -14.07 -16.00
CA GLN A 473 -16.01 -14.63 -16.63
C GLN A 473 -14.72 -14.00 -16.09
N ILE A 474 -14.65 -12.67 -16.03
CA ILE A 474 -13.48 -11.93 -15.52
C ILE A 474 -13.27 -12.24 -14.03
N LYS A 475 -14.35 -12.27 -13.25
CA LYS A 475 -14.33 -12.61 -11.83
C LYS A 475 -13.74 -14.00 -11.59
N THR A 476 -14.21 -15.02 -12.30
CA THR A 476 -13.67 -16.37 -12.19
C THR A 476 -12.21 -16.44 -12.65
N ALA A 477 -11.84 -15.74 -13.72
CA ALA A 477 -10.46 -15.69 -14.20
C ALA A 477 -9.50 -15.05 -13.17
N HIS A 478 -9.93 -13.96 -12.52
CA HIS A 478 -9.18 -13.26 -11.49
C HIS A 478 -9.02 -14.11 -10.23
N GLU A 479 -10.12 -14.68 -9.72
CA GLU A 479 -10.12 -15.57 -8.54
C GLU A 479 -9.20 -16.78 -8.78
N SER A 480 -9.31 -17.43 -9.94
CA SER A 480 -8.45 -18.56 -10.29
C SER A 480 -6.97 -18.19 -10.37
N ALA A 481 -6.62 -17.00 -10.84
CA ALA A 481 -5.24 -16.56 -10.92
C ALA A 481 -4.67 -16.23 -9.53
N CYS A 482 -5.44 -15.53 -8.68
CA CYS A 482 -5.04 -15.23 -7.31
C CYS A 482 -4.83 -16.49 -6.45
N LEU A 483 -5.71 -17.49 -6.59
CA LEU A 483 -5.55 -18.77 -5.89
C LEU A 483 -4.30 -19.55 -6.35
N ALA A 484 -3.86 -19.37 -7.59
CA ALA A 484 -2.63 -20.01 -8.07
C ALA A 484 -1.36 -19.46 -7.39
N TYR A 485 -1.43 -18.30 -6.75
CA TYR A 485 -0.30 -17.71 -6.01
C TYR A 485 -0.17 -18.23 -4.58
N LEU A 486 -1.18 -18.94 -4.05
CA LEU A 486 -1.25 -19.37 -2.65
C LEU A 486 -0.01 -20.14 -2.20
N LYS A 487 0.51 -21.06 -3.01
CA LYS A 487 1.69 -21.87 -2.63
C LYS A 487 2.97 -21.04 -2.48
N TRP A 488 3.11 -19.98 -3.28
CA TRP A 488 4.23 -19.05 -3.14
C TRP A 488 4.08 -18.18 -1.88
N VAL A 489 2.87 -17.69 -1.60
CA VAL A 489 2.59 -16.93 -0.36
C VAL A 489 2.82 -17.79 0.87
N GLU A 490 2.34 -19.03 0.88
CA GLU A 490 2.57 -20.02 1.95
C GLU A 490 4.06 -20.28 2.16
N HIS A 491 4.84 -20.43 1.07
CA HIS A 491 6.30 -20.62 1.16
C HIS A 491 7.00 -19.43 1.82
N ASN A 492 6.65 -18.21 1.40
CA ASN A 492 7.18 -16.99 2.01
C ASN A 492 6.75 -16.86 3.48
N ALA A 493 5.49 -17.15 3.78
CA ALA A 493 4.97 -17.07 5.14
C ALA A 493 5.71 -18.03 6.09
N LYS A 494 5.90 -19.28 5.67
CA LYS A 494 6.67 -20.26 6.44
C LYS A 494 8.13 -19.85 6.61
N ALA A 495 8.75 -19.27 5.59
CA ALA A 495 10.10 -18.70 5.70
C ALA A 495 10.15 -17.56 6.73
N ALA A 496 9.22 -16.61 6.65
CA ALA A 496 9.14 -15.48 7.58
C ALA A 496 8.91 -15.94 9.02
N LEU A 497 8.09 -16.97 9.26
CA LEU A 497 7.88 -17.53 10.60
C LEU A 497 9.16 -18.09 11.22
N LEU A 498 10.11 -18.58 10.42
CA LEU A 498 11.44 -19.01 10.88
C LEU A 498 12.38 -17.84 11.22
N SER A 499 12.04 -16.63 10.79
CA SER A 499 12.78 -15.41 11.14
C SER A 499 12.31 -14.76 12.45
N ARG A 500 11.36 -15.38 13.18
CA ARG A 500 10.91 -14.86 14.47
C ARG A 500 11.92 -15.14 15.57
N ASP A 501 12.07 -14.22 16.52
CA ASP A 501 12.78 -14.51 17.77
C ASP A 501 11.85 -15.21 18.78
N GLY A 502 12.37 -15.42 20.00
CA GLY A 502 11.60 -16.03 21.10
C GLY A 502 10.42 -15.19 21.60
N GLU A 503 10.33 -13.90 21.23
CA GLU A 503 9.22 -13.00 21.55
C GLU A 503 8.20 -12.92 20.40
N GLY A 504 8.46 -13.61 19.28
CA GLY A 504 7.57 -13.64 18.12
C GLY A 504 7.79 -12.48 17.14
N ARG A 505 8.85 -11.68 17.32
CA ARG A 505 9.15 -10.53 16.46
C ARG A 505 9.81 -10.96 15.16
N PHE A 506 9.26 -10.54 14.02
CA PHE A 506 9.77 -10.90 12.70
C PHE A 506 11.06 -10.16 12.34
N GLY A 507 12.00 -10.88 11.72
CA GLY A 507 13.19 -10.30 11.10
C GLY A 507 12.96 -9.80 9.67
N THR A 508 13.89 -8.99 9.15
CA THR A 508 13.81 -8.47 7.78
C THR A 508 14.10 -9.54 6.72
N TRP A 509 15.02 -10.46 7.01
CA TRP A 509 15.49 -11.46 6.05
C TRP A 509 14.82 -12.81 6.32
N TRP A 510 13.66 -13.00 5.70
CA TRP A 510 12.82 -14.20 5.85
C TRP A 510 13.54 -15.48 5.40
N GLY A 511 14.49 -15.39 4.46
CA GLY A 511 15.25 -16.53 3.96
C GLY A 511 16.26 -17.11 4.95
N ALA A 512 16.64 -16.39 6.01
CA ALA A 512 17.74 -16.74 6.90
C ALA A 512 17.69 -18.19 7.41
N GLY A 513 16.53 -18.60 7.96
CA GLY A 513 16.34 -19.94 8.54
C GLY A 513 16.39 -21.07 7.49
N ILE A 514 16.02 -20.79 6.25
CA ILE A 514 16.08 -21.75 5.13
C ILE A 514 17.51 -21.83 4.58
N PHE A 515 18.23 -20.71 4.57
CA PHE A 515 19.62 -20.63 4.09
C PHE A 515 20.65 -20.87 5.20
N GLN A 516 20.34 -21.79 6.12
CA GLN A 516 21.25 -22.27 7.18
C GLN A 516 21.84 -21.15 8.07
N ASN A 517 21.12 -20.04 8.23
CA ASN A 517 21.52 -18.89 9.05
C ASN A 517 22.91 -18.32 8.70
N VAL A 518 23.28 -18.35 7.42
CA VAL A 518 24.53 -17.70 6.95
C VAL A 518 24.49 -16.20 7.20
N LYS A 519 25.66 -15.56 7.34
CA LYS A 519 25.78 -14.13 7.66
C LYS A 519 26.57 -13.40 6.57
N PRO A 520 25.99 -13.23 5.37
CA PRO A 520 26.69 -12.57 4.28
C PRO A 520 26.86 -11.08 4.58
N THR A 521 27.89 -10.49 4.00
CA THR A 521 28.18 -9.06 3.96
C THR A 521 27.72 -8.47 2.63
N LEU A 522 27.81 -7.14 2.46
CA LEU A 522 27.52 -6.48 1.19
C LEU A 522 28.35 -7.07 0.03
N GLU A 523 29.58 -7.52 0.30
CA GLU A 523 30.50 -8.09 -0.69
C GLU A 523 30.21 -9.57 -1.00
N THR A 524 29.49 -10.27 -0.11
CA THR A 524 29.31 -11.73 -0.16
C THR A 524 27.85 -12.17 -0.27
N ASP A 525 26.89 -11.24 -0.33
CA ASP A 525 25.46 -11.52 -0.52
C ASP A 525 25.08 -11.99 -1.94
N GLY A 526 26.04 -11.95 -2.87
CA GLY A 526 25.83 -12.41 -4.25
C GLY A 526 24.95 -11.48 -5.09
N ILE A 527 24.80 -10.22 -4.69
CA ILE A 527 24.04 -9.21 -5.45
C ILE A 527 25.00 -8.35 -6.28
N PRO A 528 24.78 -8.21 -7.60
CA PRO A 528 25.57 -7.31 -8.43
C PRO A 528 25.46 -5.84 -7.98
N ARG A 529 26.60 -5.16 -7.83
CA ARG A 529 26.66 -3.73 -7.42
C ARG A 529 27.22 -2.79 -8.47
N ASN A 530 27.85 -3.32 -9.52
CA ASN A 530 28.45 -2.52 -10.60
C ASN A 530 27.49 -2.34 -11.79
N GLU A 531 26.19 -2.42 -11.55
CA GLU A 531 25.17 -2.26 -12.58
C GLU A 531 25.02 -0.77 -12.93
N PRO A 532 25.00 -0.41 -14.22
CA PRO A 532 24.85 0.99 -14.61
C PRO A 532 23.47 1.51 -14.18
N ASN A 533 23.44 2.77 -13.75
CA ASN A 533 22.21 3.49 -13.39
C ASN A 533 21.38 2.83 -12.27
N VAL A 534 22.01 2.13 -11.32
CA VAL A 534 21.36 1.63 -10.12
C VAL A 534 21.77 2.49 -8.93
N THR A 535 20.82 3.22 -8.36
CA THR A 535 21.05 4.04 -7.15
C THR A 535 20.02 3.68 -6.09
N ASP A 536 20.49 3.07 -5.01
CA ASP A 536 19.66 2.77 -3.83
C ASP A 536 19.80 3.87 -2.79
N TYR A 537 19.21 5.03 -3.08
CA TYR A 537 19.22 6.14 -2.13
C TYR A 537 18.37 5.83 -0.89
N ARG A 538 17.37 4.95 -1.00
CA ARG A 538 16.47 4.57 0.10
C ARG A 538 17.21 3.89 1.24
N ASN A 539 18.23 3.08 0.93
CA ASN A 539 19.05 2.44 1.96
C ASN A 539 20.34 3.21 2.27
N TYR A 540 20.91 3.93 1.31
CA TYR A 540 22.26 4.51 1.44
C TYR A 540 22.33 6.05 1.37
N GLY A 541 21.20 6.74 1.18
CA GLY A 541 21.12 8.19 1.02
C GLY A 541 21.42 8.68 -0.40
N LEU A 542 21.18 9.97 -0.64
CA LEU A 542 21.46 10.57 -1.94
C LEU A 542 22.97 10.55 -2.20
N PRO A 543 23.43 10.05 -3.36
CA PRO A 543 24.83 10.15 -3.73
C PRO A 543 25.26 11.61 -3.89
N ASP A 544 26.51 11.90 -3.58
CA ASP A 544 27.14 13.18 -3.92
C ASP A 544 27.46 13.21 -5.42
N ASP A 545 26.40 13.36 -6.22
CA ASP A 545 26.46 13.53 -7.65
C ASP A 545 25.75 14.82 -8.08
N GLY A 546 26.05 15.27 -9.29
CA GLY A 546 25.40 16.44 -9.87
C GLY A 546 23.91 16.24 -10.19
N ILE A 547 23.37 15.04 -10.02
CA ILE A 547 22.05 14.62 -10.54
C ILE A 547 20.94 15.02 -9.56
N TRP A 548 21.09 14.70 -8.27
CA TRP A 548 19.99 14.85 -7.30
C TRP A 548 19.86 16.26 -6.70
N ALA A 549 20.99 16.92 -6.43
CA ALA A 549 21.03 18.18 -5.69
C ALA A 549 21.94 19.24 -6.31
N LYS A 550 22.21 19.17 -7.62
CA LYS A 550 23.26 19.94 -8.30
C LYS A 550 24.64 19.81 -7.62
N GLY A 551 24.90 18.68 -6.97
CA GLY A 551 26.11 18.46 -6.17
C GLY A 551 26.23 19.39 -4.95
N ASN A 552 25.12 19.84 -4.36
CA ASN A 552 25.16 20.57 -3.09
C ASN A 552 25.15 19.58 -1.91
N PRO A 553 26.29 19.38 -1.20
CA PRO A 553 26.40 18.43 -0.09
C PRO A 553 25.52 18.79 1.12
N ASP A 554 25.13 20.06 1.28
CA ASP A 554 24.25 20.49 2.38
C ASP A 554 22.77 20.12 2.16
N LYS A 555 22.44 19.58 0.98
CA LYS A 555 21.10 19.08 0.61
C LYS A 555 21.01 17.55 0.59
N VAL A 556 22.03 16.86 1.07
CA VAL A 556 22.05 15.38 1.11
C VAL A 556 20.94 14.89 2.02
N TRP A 557 19.95 14.21 1.43
CA TRP A 557 18.95 13.46 2.18
C TRP A 557 19.54 12.13 2.60
N ALA A 558 19.39 11.79 3.87
CA ALA A 558 19.73 10.50 4.41
C ALA A 558 18.48 9.84 5.00
N PRO A 559 18.30 8.53 4.81
CA PRO A 559 17.13 7.79 5.30
C PRO A 559 16.97 7.89 6.83
N ASN A 560 18.06 8.14 7.56
CA ASN A 560 18.11 8.18 9.02
C ASN A 560 18.33 9.60 9.60
N GLY A 561 18.14 10.66 8.81
CA GLY A 561 18.26 12.05 9.30
C GLY A 561 19.68 12.62 9.45
N GLU A 562 20.73 11.80 9.29
CA GLU A 562 22.13 12.26 9.25
C GLU A 562 22.74 12.05 7.86
N ALA A 563 23.14 13.14 7.19
CA ALA A 563 23.86 13.06 5.92
C ALA A 563 25.17 12.27 6.12
N GLN A 564 25.28 11.09 5.49
CA GLN A 564 26.57 10.41 5.41
C GLN A 564 27.49 11.23 4.52
N THR A 565 28.38 12.00 5.16
CA THR A 565 29.44 12.73 4.47
C THR A 565 30.58 11.77 4.14
N THR A 566 30.48 11.02 3.05
CA THR A 566 31.64 10.30 2.52
C THR A 566 31.86 10.56 1.03
N ASN A 567 33.09 10.99 0.74
CA ASN A 567 33.60 11.36 -0.59
C ASN A 567 33.34 10.29 -1.66
N PRO A 568 33.13 10.70 -2.93
CA PRO A 568 32.94 9.77 -4.05
C PRO A 568 34.27 9.04 -4.33
N GLY A 569 34.42 7.85 -3.76
CA GLY A 569 35.60 7.00 -3.99
C GLY A 569 35.96 5.99 -2.90
N SER A 570 35.24 5.92 -1.78
CA SER A 570 35.59 4.98 -0.71
C SER A 570 34.38 4.18 -0.21
N TYR A 571 34.05 3.10 -0.92
CA TYR A 571 33.36 1.95 -0.29
C TYR A 571 34.35 1.25 0.66
N VAL A 572 34.65 1.86 1.80
CA VAL A 572 35.42 1.21 2.88
C VAL A 572 34.86 1.64 4.24
N LEU A 573 34.27 0.65 4.90
CA LEU A 573 34.02 0.46 6.34
C LEU A 573 34.09 1.70 7.25
N GLY A 574 32.93 2.04 7.82
CA GLY A 574 32.82 2.59 9.17
C GLY A 574 31.95 1.66 10.01
N MET A 575 32.56 0.89 10.92
CA MET A 575 31.82 0.21 11.99
C MET A 575 31.09 1.27 12.81
N ALA A 576 29.76 1.28 12.79
CA ALA A 576 28.97 2.12 13.66
C ALA A 576 29.15 1.63 15.11
N GLY A 577 29.91 2.40 15.90
CA GLY A 577 29.86 2.31 17.35
C GLY A 577 28.52 2.84 17.88
N PRO A 578 28.12 2.48 19.10
CA PRO A 578 26.82 2.86 19.64
C PRO A 578 26.86 4.31 20.11
N GLU A 579 26.25 5.22 19.36
CA GLU A 579 25.98 6.59 19.83
C GLU A 579 24.50 6.77 20.14
N GLU A 580 24.26 7.22 21.37
CA GLU A 580 22.96 7.47 21.97
C GLU A 580 22.27 8.65 21.26
N SER A 581 21.07 8.42 20.74
CA SER A 581 20.19 9.46 20.21
C SER A 581 19.64 10.33 21.35
N GLN A 582 20.38 11.37 21.73
CA GLN A 582 19.84 12.47 22.54
C GLN A 582 19.28 13.57 21.62
N GLN A 583 18.01 13.46 21.24
CA GLN A 583 17.24 14.62 20.79
C GLN A 583 16.66 15.33 22.02
N GLN A 584 17.26 16.47 22.37
CA GLN A 584 16.78 17.35 23.44
C GLN A 584 15.50 18.07 23.02
N VAL A 585 14.38 17.75 23.68
CA VAL A 585 13.18 18.57 23.72
C VAL A 585 13.40 19.73 24.69
N LEU A 586 13.15 20.96 24.21
CA LEU A 586 13.21 22.19 25.00
C LEU A 586 12.09 22.23 26.05
N GLY A 587 12.49 22.31 27.33
CA GLY A 587 11.72 22.95 28.39
C GLY A 587 11.23 22.02 29.49
N LEU A 588 11.90 22.03 30.65
CA LEU A 588 11.35 22.33 31.99
C LEU A 588 12.42 22.09 33.07
N ASN A 589 12.33 22.90 34.13
CA ASN A 589 13.37 23.13 35.15
C ASN A 589 13.81 21.86 35.92
N LYS A 590 15.13 21.73 36.10
CA LYS A 590 15.77 20.83 37.08
C LYS A 590 15.69 21.46 38.47
N GLU A 591 15.10 20.75 39.42
CA GLU A 591 15.60 20.68 40.81
C GLU A 591 15.00 19.46 41.51
N GLY A 592 15.85 18.55 42.00
CA GLY A 592 15.49 17.62 43.08
C GLY A 592 15.63 16.12 42.81
N LEU A 593 16.75 15.57 43.32
CA LEU A 593 16.86 14.33 44.12
C LEU A 593 17.15 12.96 43.45
N ARG A 594 18.29 12.43 43.94
CA ARG A 594 18.63 11.05 44.36
C ARG A 594 19.23 10.09 43.33
N GLU A 595 20.53 9.85 43.56
CA GLU A 595 21.31 8.71 43.10
C GLU A 595 20.67 7.39 43.56
N GLU A 596 20.26 6.56 42.61
CA GLU A 596 20.06 5.12 42.78
C GLU A 596 20.98 4.38 41.80
N LYS A 597 21.50 3.24 42.26
CA LYS A 597 22.69 2.55 41.78
C LYS A 597 22.53 1.95 40.38
N ASP A 598 23.52 2.23 39.54
CA ASP A 598 23.84 1.55 38.27
C ASP A 598 24.25 0.08 38.49
N ASP A 599 23.29 -0.84 38.62
CA ASP A 599 23.58 -2.29 38.52
C ASP A 599 22.71 -3.03 37.47
N ASP A 600 21.65 -2.42 36.93
CA ASP A 600 20.70 -3.11 36.03
C ASP A 600 20.97 -2.90 34.52
N ARG A 601 21.82 -1.94 34.16
CA ARG A 601 22.21 -1.68 32.75
C ARG A 601 23.27 -2.64 32.20
N SER A 602 23.93 -3.41 33.07
CA SER A 602 24.98 -4.37 32.70
C SER A 602 24.42 -5.70 32.19
N GLU A 603 23.24 -6.13 32.66
CA GLU A 603 22.65 -7.41 32.24
C GLU A 603 21.90 -7.34 30.90
N ARG A 604 21.29 -6.20 30.54
CA ARG A 604 20.70 -6.03 29.20
C ARG A 604 21.70 -5.90 28.06
N ARG A 605 22.97 -5.59 28.34
CA ARG A 605 24.05 -5.51 27.32
C ARG A 605 24.69 -6.86 26.97
N LYS A 606 24.26 -7.96 27.61
CA LYS A 606 24.82 -9.31 27.40
C LYS A 606 23.94 -10.28 26.58
N THR A 607 22.86 -9.81 25.95
CA THR A 607 22.09 -10.62 24.98
C THR A 607 22.52 -10.41 23.51
N SER A 608 23.47 -9.52 23.24
CA SER A 608 23.99 -9.24 21.89
C SER A 608 25.12 -10.18 21.44
N MET A 609 24.87 -11.49 21.44
CA MET A 609 25.60 -12.45 20.59
C MET A 609 24.68 -13.59 20.14
N SER A 610 23.44 -13.24 19.79
CA SER A 610 22.57 -14.13 19.06
C SER A 610 23.24 -14.58 17.76
N GLY A 611 23.23 -15.89 17.51
CA GLY A 611 23.66 -16.50 16.25
C GLY A 611 22.75 -16.14 15.08
N ASP A 612 21.62 -15.47 15.31
CA ASP A 612 20.61 -15.16 14.30
C ASP A 612 21.05 -14.02 13.35
N PRO A 613 21.01 -14.23 12.02
CA PRO A 613 21.26 -13.18 11.04
C PRO A 613 20.31 -11.98 11.12
N ASN A 614 19.09 -12.15 11.64
CA ASN A 614 18.05 -11.11 11.72
C ASN A 614 18.25 -10.13 12.89
N ASP A 615 19.20 -10.39 13.80
CA ASP A 615 19.59 -9.44 14.85
C ASP A 615 20.68 -8.44 14.39
N ARG A 616 21.13 -8.54 13.13
CA ARG A 616 22.11 -7.62 12.54
C ARG A 616 21.44 -6.35 11.99
N GLY A 617 22.25 -5.31 11.79
CA GLY A 617 21.77 -4.03 11.26
C GLY A 617 20.82 -3.36 12.25
N ARG A 618 19.65 -2.90 11.79
CA ARG A 618 18.59 -2.39 12.68
C ARG A 618 17.88 -3.49 13.48
N GLY A 619 18.15 -4.77 13.18
CA GLY A 619 17.51 -5.89 13.85
C GLY A 619 16.01 -5.98 13.54
N ARG A 620 15.25 -6.40 14.54
CA ARG A 620 13.80 -6.53 14.51
C ARG A 620 13.17 -5.22 14.95
N THR A 621 12.41 -4.60 14.04
CA THR A 621 11.87 -3.24 14.17
C THR A 621 10.36 -3.28 13.95
N PRO A 622 9.63 -2.19 14.24
CA PRO A 622 8.22 -2.13 13.85
C PRO A 622 8.03 -2.32 12.34
N GLU A 623 8.98 -1.92 11.49
CA GLU A 623 8.90 -2.13 10.04
C GLU A 623 8.99 -3.61 9.65
N THR A 624 9.92 -4.37 10.24
CA THR A 624 10.04 -5.80 9.95
C THR A 624 8.85 -6.59 10.48
N GLN A 625 8.35 -6.21 11.67
CA GLN A 625 7.14 -6.78 12.25
C GLN A 625 5.92 -6.53 11.37
N ASN A 626 5.76 -5.30 10.89
CA ASN A 626 4.68 -4.93 9.97
C ASN A 626 4.76 -5.73 8.66
N GLY A 627 5.97 -5.98 8.14
CA GLY A 627 6.21 -6.86 7.01
C GLY A 627 5.73 -8.29 7.23
N GLY A 628 6.09 -8.89 8.37
CA GLY A 628 5.62 -10.22 8.77
C GLY A 628 4.09 -10.28 8.91
N MET A 629 3.49 -9.29 9.57
CA MET A 629 2.04 -9.18 9.75
C MET A 629 1.30 -9.11 8.40
N ALA A 630 1.76 -8.28 7.47
CA ALA A 630 1.16 -8.14 6.14
C ALA A 630 1.21 -9.45 5.34
N LEU A 631 2.31 -10.21 5.44
CA LEU A 631 2.47 -11.50 4.79
C LEU A 631 1.58 -12.58 5.43
N MET A 632 1.48 -12.65 6.77
CA MET A 632 0.58 -13.58 7.45
C MET A 632 -0.88 -13.30 7.07
N ARG A 633 -1.27 -12.01 7.03
CA ARG A 633 -2.58 -11.59 6.52
C ARG A 633 -2.78 -12.05 5.08
N ALA A 634 -1.79 -11.89 4.19
CA ALA A 634 -1.90 -12.35 2.81
C ALA A 634 -2.08 -13.86 2.68
N TRP A 635 -1.37 -14.63 3.51
CA TRP A 635 -1.52 -16.07 3.56
C TRP A 635 -2.93 -16.46 4.01
N TRP A 636 -3.42 -15.84 5.09
CA TRP A 636 -4.79 -16.03 5.56
C TRP A 636 -5.84 -15.72 4.48
N GLU A 637 -5.78 -14.55 3.85
CA GLU A 637 -6.78 -14.10 2.88
C GLU A 637 -6.89 -15.07 1.70
N LEU A 638 -5.76 -15.59 1.20
CA LEU A 638 -5.79 -16.57 0.12
C LEU A 638 -6.33 -17.95 0.57
N VAL A 639 -6.06 -18.38 1.81
CA VAL A 639 -6.64 -19.62 2.38
C VAL A 639 -8.15 -19.46 2.59
N ALA A 640 -8.59 -18.30 3.07
CA ALA A 640 -10.00 -17.96 3.20
C ALA A 640 -10.69 -17.97 1.83
N ALA A 641 -10.01 -17.53 0.76
CA ALA A 641 -10.49 -17.66 -0.61
C ALA A 641 -10.62 -19.11 -1.07
N SER A 642 -9.59 -19.93 -0.86
CA SER A 642 -9.60 -21.32 -1.33
C SER A 642 -10.70 -22.15 -0.67
N ASN A 643 -11.04 -21.83 0.58
CA ASN A 643 -12.03 -22.57 1.37
C ASN A 643 -13.46 -22.03 1.22
N GLY A 644 -13.67 -20.99 0.41
CA GLY A 644 -14.98 -20.41 0.15
C GLY A 644 -15.52 -19.52 1.29
N THR A 645 -14.68 -19.10 2.24
CA THR A 645 -15.06 -18.22 3.36
C THR A 645 -15.66 -16.91 2.85
N TYR A 646 -15.11 -16.30 1.80
CA TYR A 646 -15.70 -15.09 1.19
C TYR A 646 -17.09 -15.33 0.57
N ALA A 647 -17.39 -16.54 0.10
CA ALA A 647 -18.73 -16.87 -0.38
C ALA A 647 -19.74 -16.84 0.78
N GLN A 648 -19.33 -17.23 1.99
CA GLN A 648 -20.14 -17.13 3.20
C GLN A 648 -20.30 -15.67 3.65
N GLN A 649 -19.22 -14.88 3.62
CA GLN A 649 -19.24 -13.45 3.96
C GLN A 649 -20.20 -12.67 3.05
N ARG A 650 -20.17 -12.93 1.74
CA ARG A 650 -21.10 -12.30 0.78
C ARG A 650 -22.56 -12.66 1.06
N ARG A 651 -22.86 -13.91 1.42
CA ARG A 651 -24.23 -14.31 1.81
C ARG A 651 -24.69 -13.56 3.06
N GLN A 652 -23.81 -13.33 4.03
CA GLN A 652 -24.15 -12.53 5.21
C GLN A 652 -24.38 -11.06 4.89
N ARG A 653 -23.58 -10.44 4.00
CA ARG A 653 -23.81 -9.06 3.55
C ARG A 653 -25.11 -8.93 2.75
N ALA A 654 -25.33 -9.81 1.77
CA ALA A 654 -26.53 -9.80 0.94
C ALA A 654 -27.83 -10.11 1.69
N GLY A 655 -27.77 -10.87 2.79
CA GLY A 655 -28.93 -11.12 3.65
C GLY A 655 -29.29 -9.96 4.59
N ARG A 656 -28.48 -8.89 4.63
CA ARG A 656 -28.64 -7.74 5.53
C ARG A 656 -28.88 -6.42 4.81
N ARG A 657 -28.60 -6.34 3.50
CA ARG A 657 -29.08 -5.28 2.59
C ARG A 657 -30.49 -5.63 2.13
#